data_AF-A0A811U3W8-F1
#
_entry.id   AF-A0A811U3W8-F1
#
_cell.length_a   1.000
_cell.length_b   1.000
_cell.length_c   1.000
_cell.angle_alpha   90.00
_cell.angle_beta   90.00
_cell.angle_gamma   90.00
#
_symmetry.space_group_name_H-M   'P 1'
#
loop_
_entity.id
_entity.type
_entity.pdbx_description
1 polymer ?
#
loop_
_entity_poly.entity_id
_entity_poly.type
_entity_poly.pdbx_seq_one_letter_code
_entity_poly.pdbx_strand_id
1 'polypeptide(L)'
;MSSMDVLETEESTRPAVALTSLPANDPRLEFISSFTLSSLRLKQDKWHRMMATDSFRIIMFDWLHSDQQRLLVMTLNHSGYLVPKIALSDLSHNYALQSSLNSTPTTTTATAAPTTATSGAVVPTAIIDPFAASTTNPADHRTATTPAPRTKTNDIDLPTTNTVTATAPSVVPSAIAASAAAVAAAAVMMLPMPPPSSSFSTLDGVPRGKCVYFVRRSANIPLTAANFRTQILCGDLPVHSKIETLSLLFDEVFQPLLECPLNRKSWPQPVQKDLQIRIKEVRNTLVEIKGKTNNRTILSLLVAPAVIEEVAQEVNQGISTTTIIFPDSNITPAIEQKFRIALEEMYINWTTQIHEIIIERSECPTGLQTRSTSAQQSKGVVYVTLPAHEIAYWNNRKQNLQNIYEQLRTATHKTLTHILKAIDSPYYDPFVLVFKRLVCAWHEAEDNTLWLQPLLRQTAAFNAVNFHAATELVNPLVHIIHLIWTQARYYRSTKRMTVLLRCVSQLLVHRASEDLDFPLLFQGDADEGLSRITKSVEVLKQFKTRLLEYKEKYSSNQQLLPALPSTSRAAASSLSTDSTSEAFELWRFSPEDVFGYALDSFVAQLDDMRTLFESAVSFQNLEKIEFGGLRGKQLNERVRQVHTQFKEIFEQWTLTKFDAAAQLDAQLPSSGGNNKHFKRQLRKFFEHIHALEQKLATIFVQAYKDCQNWEQLTKLTVMLGNSILQRHTILPELRVIESHLLHIYDEELQQLEGSAHEVLLEFEFRGISAIPIQWGFPPTAGALMWLEQHMQRIDALTSRELHNFMKIM
;
A
#
# COMPACT_ATOMS: atom_id res chain seq x y z
N MET A 1 0.65 -41.94 36.02
CA MET A 1 0.66 -43.42 35.88
C MET A 1 -0.38 -43.70 34.82
N SER A 2 0.05 -44.05 33.60
CA SER A 2 0.22 -45.43 33.12
C SER A 2 -1.15 -46.14 32.97
N SER A 3 -1.49 -46.72 31.82
CA SER A 3 -0.60 -47.35 30.84
C SER A 3 -0.86 -46.97 29.37
N MET A 4 0.05 -47.43 28.51
CA MET A 4 0.08 -47.25 27.06
C MET A 4 0.07 -48.65 26.41
N ASP A 5 -0.50 -48.77 25.21
CA ASP A 5 -0.58 -49.98 24.38
C ASP A 5 -1.34 -51.17 25.03
N VAL A 6 -1.79 -52.23 24.34
CA VAL A 6 -1.63 -52.72 22.95
C VAL A 6 -3.02 -53.16 22.42
N LEU A 7 -3.09 -53.61 21.15
CA LEU A 7 -4.19 -54.34 20.47
C LEU A 7 -5.25 -53.44 19.78
N GLU A 8 -5.57 -53.63 18.49
CA GLU A 8 -4.83 -54.39 17.46
C GLU A 8 -5.15 -53.89 16.04
N THR A 9 -4.43 -54.38 15.03
CA THR A 9 -4.52 -53.96 13.64
C THR A 9 -5.75 -54.52 12.91
N GLU A 10 -6.70 -53.65 12.52
CA GLU A 10 -7.57 -53.86 11.35
C GLU A 10 -7.40 -52.71 10.34
N GLU A 11 -6.19 -52.55 9.81
CA GLU A 11 -5.98 -51.74 8.61
C GLU A 11 -6.55 -52.51 7.40
N SER A 12 -7.87 -52.35 7.19
CA SER A 12 -8.63 -53.07 6.18
C SER A 12 -8.01 -52.87 4.79
N THR A 13 -7.46 -53.95 4.23
CA THR A 13 -6.73 -54.01 2.96
C THR A 13 -7.67 -53.81 1.77
N ARG A 14 -8.14 -52.58 1.59
CA ARG A 14 -8.80 -52.15 0.35
C ARG A 14 -7.82 -52.39 -0.80
N PRO A 15 -8.18 -53.20 -1.81
CA PRO A 15 -7.30 -53.41 -2.94
C PRO A 15 -7.06 -52.08 -3.66
N ALA A 16 -5.90 -51.94 -4.30
CA ALA A 16 -5.64 -50.86 -5.22
C ALA A 16 -6.52 -51.03 -6.48
N VAL A 17 -7.80 -50.66 -6.34
CA VAL A 17 -8.75 -50.59 -7.47
C VAL A 17 -8.13 -49.64 -8.48
N ALA A 18 -7.86 -50.17 -9.68
CA ALA A 18 -7.23 -49.40 -10.74
C ALA A 18 -8.00 -48.10 -10.99
N LEU A 19 -7.27 -47.03 -11.31
CA LEU A 19 -7.84 -45.76 -11.79
C LEU A 19 -8.47 -45.97 -13.16
N THR A 20 -9.61 -46.65 -13.20
CA THR A 20 -10.52 -46.66 -14.34
C THR A 20 -10.92 -45.21 -14.58
N SER A 21 -10.54 -44.70 -15.75
CA SER A 21 -10.87 -43.34 -16.14
C SER A 21 -12.38 -43.14 -16.03
N LEU A 22 -12.78 -42.08 -15.31
CA LEU A 22 -14.16 -41.60 -15.36
C LEU A 22 -14.56 -41.48 -16.83
N PRO A 23 -15.62 -42.17 -17.30
CA PRO A 23 -15.95 -42.18 -18.71
C PRO A 23 -16.25 -40.75 -19.15
N ALA A 24 -15.69 -40.33 -20.28
CA ALA A 24 -15.72 -38.94 -20.72
C ALA A 24 -17.15 -38.34 -20.82
N ASN A 25 -18.15 -39.22 -21.00
CA ASN A 25 -19.57 -38.89 -21.06
C ASN A 25 -20.37 -39.45 -19.86
N ASP A 26 -19.89 -39.26 -18.62
CA ASP A 26 -20.72 -39.55 -17.43
C ASP A 26 -21.81 -38.47 -17.25
N PRO A 27 -23.12 -38.80 -17.37
CA PRO A 27 -24.19 -37.82 -17.27
C PRO A 27 -24.32 -37.21 -15.86
N ARG A 28 -23.75 -37.85 -14.84
CA ARG A 28 -23.67 -37.29 -13.47
C ARG A 28 -22.69 -36.13 -13.43
N LEU A 29 -21.53 -36.27 -14.07
CA LEU A 29 -20.52 -35.21 -14.18
C LEU A 29 -20.98 -34.09 -15.12
N GLU A 30 -21.65 -34.41 -16.23
CA GLU A 30 -22.24 -33.41 -17.13
C GLU A 30 -23.23 -32.50 -16.41
N PHE A 31 -24.09 -33.07 -15.57
CA PHE A 31 -25.05 -32.32 -14.74
C PHE A 31 -24.36 -31.41 -13.70
N ILE A 32 -23.36 -31.94 -12.99
CA ILE A 32 -22.59 -31.15 -12.01
C ILE A 32 -21.82 -30.02 -12.71
N SER A 33 -21.20 -30.31 -13.87
CA SER A 33 -20.47 -29.36 -14.71
C SER A 33 -21.38 -28.23 -15.20
N SER A 34 -22.48 -28.56 -15.88
CA SER A 34 -23.40 -27.58 -16.46
C SER A 34 -24.08 -26.69 -15.40
N PHE A 35 -24.50 -27.25 -14.26
CA PHE A 35 -25.03 -26.45 -13.15
C PHE A 35 -23.96 -25.52 -12.53
N THR A 36 -22.75 -26.03 -12.30
CA THR A 36 -21.64 -25.26 -11.72
C THR A 36 -21.20 -24.12 -12.64
N LEU A 37 -21.00 -24.39 -13.93
CA LEU A 37 -20.56 -23.41 -14.92
C LEU A 37 -21.63 -22.35 -15.17
N SER A 38 -22.91 -22.73 -15.23
CA SER A 38 -24.03 -21.78 -15.37
C SER A 38 -24.15 -20.85 -14.15
N SER A 39 -24.21 -21.42 -12.94
CA SER A 39 -24.42 -20.64 -11.71
C SER A 39 -23.23 -19.73 -11.34
N LEU A 40 -21.99 -20.20 -11.59
CA LEU A 40 -20.77 -19.40 -11.39
C LEU A 40 -20.39 -18.54 -12.62
N ARG A 41 -21.12 -18.63 -13.73
CA ARG A 41 -20.86 -17.94 -15.02
C ARG A 41 -19.44 -18.16 -15.57
N LEU A 42 -18.98 -19.41 -15.53
CA LEU A 42 -17.64 -19.82 -15.93
C LEU A 42 -17.63 -20.47 -17.33
N LYS A 43 -16.50 -20.35 -18.05
CA LYS A 43 -16.25 -21.09 -19.30
C LYS A 43 -15.81 -22.53 -19.00
N GLN A 44 -16.10 -23.44 -19.94
CA GLN A 44 -15.78 -24.87 -19.86
C GLN A 44 -14.31 -25.15 -19.49
N ASP A 45 -13.38 -24.33 -19.97
CA ASP A 45 -11.93 -24.42 -19.67
C ASP A 45 -11.62 -24.47 -18.16
N LYS A 46 -12.43 -23.80 -17.32
CA LYS A 46 -12.24 -23.82 -15.85
C LYS A 46 -12.63 -25.17 -15.26
N TRP A 47 -13.64 -25.84 -15.80
CA TRP A 47 -14.00 -27.22 -15.45
C TRP A 47 -12.92 -28.19 -15.94
N HIS A 48 -12.45 -28.06 -17.19
CA HIS A 48 -11.36 -28.89 -17.72
C HIS A 48 -10.06 -28.75 -16.90
N ARG A 49 -9.68 -27.55 -16.49
CA ARG A 49 -8.50 -27.34 -15.62
C ARG A 49 -8.67 -27.94 -14.22
N MET A 50 -9.86 -27.84 -13.61
CA MET A 50 -10.14 -28.52 -12.33
C MET A 50 -10.05 -30.04 -12.49
N MET A 51 -10.69 -30.59 -13.51
CA MET A 51 -10.65 -32.02 -13.83
C MET A 51 -9.30 -32.49 -14.39
N ALA A 52 -8.34 -31.60 -14.63
CA ALA A 52 -6.96 -31.98 -14.93
C ALA A 52 -6.17 -32.34 -13.67
N THR A 53 -6.52 -31.81 -12.50
CA THR A 53 -5.83 -32.08 -11.22
C THR A 53 -6.31 -33.39 -10.60
N ASP A 54 -5.40 -34.35 -10.36
CA ASP A 54 -5.74 -35.68 -9.87
C ASP A 54 -6.47 -35.68 -8.52
N SER A 55 -6.04 -34.84 -7.57
CA SER A 55 -6.69 -34.72 -6.25
C SER A 55 -8.15 -34.23 -6.34
N PHE A 56 -8.45 -33.35 -7.30
CA PHE A 56 -9.82 -32.89 -7.55
C PHE A 56 -10.66 -33.96 -8.27
N ARG A 57 -10.05 -34.78 -9.14
CA ARG A 57 -10.71 -35.98 -9.70
C ARG A 57 -11.04 -37.01 -8.62
N ILE A 58 -10.15 -37.23 -7.66
CA ILE A 58 -10.38 -38.16 -6.53
C ILE A 58 -11.58 -37.68 -5.69
N ILE A 59 -11.59 -36.41 -5.25
CA ILE A 59 -12.74 -35.82 -4.52
C ILE A 59 -14.06 -36.00 -5.30
N MET A 60 -14.03 -35.80 -6.62
CA MET A 60 -15.21 -35.98 -7.47
C MET A 60 -15.62 -37.45 -7.64
N PHE A 61 -14.67 -38.37 -7.74
CA PHE A 61 -14.93 -39.81 -7.83
C PHE A 61 -15.50 -40.35 -6.51
N ASP A 62 -14.90 -39.96 -5.38
CA ASP A 62 -15.35 -40.34 -4.04
C ASP A 62 -16.77 -39.83 -3.77
N TRP A 63 -17.07 -38.56 -4.07
CA TRP A 63 -18.42 -38.03 -3.92
C TRP A 63 -19.44 -38.68 -4.88
N LEU A 64 -19.03 -39.31 -5.97
CA LEU A 64 -19.94 -40.05 -6.86
C LEU A 64 -20.16 -41.52 -6.44
N HIS A 65 -19.18 -42.17 -5.80
CA HIS A 65 -19.22 -43.62 -5.56
C HIS A 65 -19.25 -44.03 -4.07
N SER A 66 -18.66 -43.24 -3.16
CA SER A 66 -18.85 -43.42 -1.72
C SER A 66 -20.30 -43.12 -1.33
N ASP A 67 -20.83 -43.77 -0.31
CA ASP A 67 -22.14 -43.46 0.29
C ASP A 67 -22.04 -42.47 1.47
N GLN A 68 -20.86 -42.38 2.10
CA GLN A 68 -20.58 -41.58 3.29
C GLN A 68 -20.62 -40.06 3.04
N GLN A 69 -20.16 -39.61 1.87
CA GLN A 69 -20.06 -38.18 1.56
C GLN A 69 -21.40 -37.63 1.03
N ARG A 70 -22.18 -36.99 1.91
CA ARG A 70 -23.49 -36.44 1.57
C ARG A 70 -23.43 -35.10 0.81
N LEU A 71 -22.32 -34.37 0.89
CA LEU A 71 -22.17 -32.98 0.44
C LEU A 71 -20.95 -32.80 -0.47
N LEU A 72 -21.13 -31.99 -1.51
CA LEU A 72 -20.10 -31.47 -2.41
C LEU A 72 -20.31 -29.96 -2.58
N VAL A 73 -19.24 -29.18 -2.58
CA VAL A 73 -19.25 -27.73 -2.74
C VAL A 73 -18.20 -27.31 -3.78
N MET A 74 -18.61 -26.52 -4.76
CA MET A 74 -17.75 -25.96 -5.81
C MET A 74 -17.46 -24.49 -5.52
N THR A 75 -16.17 -24.14 -5.48
CA THR A 75 -15.67 -22.83 -5.06
C THR A 75 -14.63 -22.27 -6.01
N LEU A 76 -14.40 -20.95 -5.97
CA LEU A 76 -13.23 -20.33 -6.58
C LEU A 76 -12.18 -20.02 -5.50
N ASN A 77 -10.90 -20.25 -5.80
CA ASN A 77 -9.79 -19.74 -4.98
C ASN A 77 -9.45 -18.29 -5.35
N HIS A 78 -8.52 -17.66 -4.62
CA HIS A 78 -8.14 -16.26 -4.85
C HIS A 78 -7.60 -16.00 -6.28
N SER A 79 -6.93 -16.98 -6.90
CA SER A 79 -6.47 -16.91 -8.30
C SER A 79 -7.52 -17.38 -9.33
N GLY A 80 -8.78 -17.52 -8.93
CA GLY A 80 -9.92 -17.76 -9.82
C GLY A 80 -9.98 -19.15 -10.46
N TYR A 81 -9.34 -20.16 -9.85
CA TYR A 81 -9.48 -21.58 -10.23
C TYR A 81 -10.64 -22.24 -9.49
N LEU A 82 -11.34 -23.14 -10.16
CA LEU A 82 -12.43 -23.93 -9.61
C LEU A 82 -11.88 -25.06 -8.73
N VAL A 83 -12.42 -25.22 -7.52
CA VAL A 83 -11.98 -26.18 -6.50
C VAL A 83 -13.19 -26.90 -5.88
N PRO A 84 -13.24 -28.25 -5.92
CA PRO A 84 -14.26 -29.04 -5.23
C PRO A 84 -13.87 -29.27 -3.77
N LYS A 85 -14.86 -29.30 -2.88
CA LYS A 85 -14.73 -29.51 -1.42
C LYS A 85 -15.90 -30.34 -0.90
N ILE A 86 -15.71 -31.03 0.23
CA ILE A 86 -16.72 -31.92 0.82
C ILE A 86 -17.43 -31.34 2.05
N ALA A 87 -16.91 -30.26 2.66
CA ALA A 87 -17.52 -29.62 3.81
C ALA A 87 -17.59 -28.08 3.70
N LEU A 88 -18.58 -27.49 4.38
CA LEU A 88 -18.76 -26.02 4.46
C LEU A 88 -17.78 -25.34 5.42
N SER A 89 -17.17 -26.10 6.35
CA SER A 89 -16.04 -25.70 7.21
C SER A 89 -14.81 -25.27 6.41
N ASP A 90 -14.62 -25.88 5.25
CA ASP A 90 -13.42 -25.73 4.45
C ASP A 90 -13.47 -24.40 3.66
N LEU A 91 -14.61 -23.70 3.71
CA LEU A 91 -14.80 -22.34 3.18
C LEU A 91 -14.14 -21.27 4.05
N SER A 92 -13.90 -21.50 5.35
CA SER A 92 -13.20 -20.53 6.22
C SER A 92 -11.69 -20.80 6.31
N HIS A 93 -11.27 -22.07 6.22
CA HIS A 93 -9.86 -22.47 6.32
C HIS A 93 -8.97 -21.82 5.24
N ASN A 94 -9.51 -21.52 4.06
CA ASN A 94 -8.81 -20.77 3.00
C ASN A 94 -8.45 -19.31 3.38
N TYR A 95 -8.98 -18.77 4.46
CA TYR A 95 -8.81 -17.36 4.84
C TYR A 95 -8.31 -17.15 6.28
N ALA A 96 -8.32 -18.20 7.11
CA ALA A 96 -7.76 -18.16 8.47
C ALA A 96 -6.23 -18.39 8.52
N LEU A 97 -5.63 -18.92 7.45
CA LEU A 97 -4.24 -19.39 7.42
C LEU A 97 -3.29 -18.49 6.59
N GLN A 98 -3.46 -17.16 6.66
CA GLN A 98 -2.45 -16.19 6.20
C GLN A 98 -2.14 -15.06 7.20
N SER A 99 -2.79 -15.03 8.39
CA SER A 99 -2.42 -14.10 9.48
C SER A 99 -1.21 -14.57 10.31
N SER A 100 -0.65 -15.73 10.00
CA SER A 100 0.63 -16.22 10.53
C SER A 100 1.32 -17.15 9.52
N LEU A 101 2.63 -17.34 9.69
CA LEU A 101 3.51 -18.19 8.86
C LEU A 101 3.77 -17.71 7.42
N ASN A 102 4.60 -16.66 7.31
CA ASN A 102 5.54 -16.54 6.18
C ASN A 102 6.99 -16.57 6.70
N SER A 103 7.29 -17.61 7.46
CA SER A 103 8.59 -17.87 8.10
C SER A 103 9.08 -19.26 7.71
N THR A 104 9.95 -19.37 6.71
CA THR A 104 10.52 -20.63 6.22
C THR A 104 11.52 -21.23 7.23
N PRO A 105 11.28 -22.44 7.78
CA PRO A 105 12.29 -23.16 8.53
C PRO A 105 13.16 -23.98 7.57
N THR A 106 14.38 -23.52 7.30
CA THR A 106 15.40 -24.35 6.65
C THR A 106 15.96 -25.34 7.68
N THR A 107 15.55 -26.60 7.64
CA THR A 107 16.12 -27.63 8.51
C THR A 107 16.58 -28.84 7.72
N THR A 108 17.90 -28.97 7.67
CA THR A 108 18.67 -30.16 7.32
C THR A 108 18.23 -31.38 8.13
N THR A 109 18.11 -32.54 7.49
CA THR A 109 18.24 -33.84 8.17
C THR A 109 19.06 -34.78 7.30
N ALA A 110 20.07 -35.42 7.90
CA ALA A 110 20.82 -36.50 7.30
C ALA A 110 20.25 -37.86 7.72
N THR A 111 20.38 -38.88 6.88
CA THR A 111 20.23 -40.28 7.30
C THR A 111 21.24 -41.12 6.52
N ALA A 112 21.74 -42.19 7.14
CA ALA A 112 22.90 -42.94 6.67
C ALA A 112 22.59 -43.93 5.52
N ALA A 113 23.67 -44.38 4.87
CA ALA A 113 23.63 -45.41 3.82
C ALA A 113 23.32 -46.82 4.36
N PRO A 114 23.02 -47.76 3.45
CA PRO A 114 23.77 -49.01 3.43
C PRO A 114 24.58 -49.19 2.13
N THR A 115 25.57 -50.08 2.18
CA THR A 115 26.54 -50.37 1.11
C THR A 115 26.08 -51.46 0.15
N THR A 116 26.43 -51.36 -1.16
CA THR A 116 27.36 -52.32 -1.82
C THR A 116 27.71 -52.00 -3.29
N ALA A 117 29.02 -52.16 -3.59
CA ALA A 117 29.62 -52.75 -4.80
C ALA A 117 29.42 -52.18 -6.24
N THR A 118 30.50 -51.54 -6.72
CA THR A 118 31.25 -51.81 -8.00
C THR A 118 30.77 -51.36 -9.40
N SER A 119 31.78 -50.92 -10.20
CA SER A 119 31.83 -50.73 -11.67
C SER A 119 31.07 -49.53 -12.29
N GLY A 120 31.61 -48.78 -13.27
CA GLY A 120 32.98 -48.77 -13.79
C GLY A 120 33.22 -47.97 -15.09
N ALA A 121 33.88 -46.81 -14.98
CA ALA A 121 34.72 -46.13 -16.00
C ALA A 121 34.12 -45.56 -17.33
N VAL A 122 34.97 -44.77 -18.01
CA VAL A 122 34.98 -44.34 -19.44
C VAL A 122 34.27 -43.03 -19.85
N VAL A 123 34.97 -42.33 -20.76
CA VAL A 123 34.76 -41.03 -21.46
C VAL A 123 35.72 -41.04 -22.68
N PRO A 124 35.70 -40.13 -23.70
CA PRO A 124 34.89 -38.90 -23.86
C PRO A 124 34.30 -38.63 -25.28
N THR A 125 33.71 -37.44 -25.46
CA THR A 125 33.65 -36.60 -26.70
C THR A 125 32.80 -36.97 -27.94
N ALA A 126 32.33 -35.88 -28.58
CA ALA A 126 32.44 -35.52 -30.02
C ALA A 126 31.20 -35.46 -30.96
N ILE A 127 30.85 -34.22 -31.35
CA ILE A 127 30.56 -33.67 -32.70
C ILE A 127 29.35 -34.24 -33.51
N ILE A 128 28.48 -33.35 -34.04
CA ILE A 128 28.11 -33.16 -35.48
C ILE A 128 26.88 -32.21 -35.60
N ASP A 129 27.14 -31.03 -36.16
CA ASP A 129 26.27 -30.19 -37.02
C ASP A 129 26.83 -30.38 -38.48
N PRO A 130 26.23 -29.93 -39.63
CA PRO A 130 25.51 -28.66 -39.85
C PRO A 130 24.45 -28.64 -41.02
N PHE A 131 24.23 -27.44 -41.61
CA PHE A 131 23.47 -27.06 -42.84
C PHE A 131 21.96 -26.83 -42.70
N ALA A 132 21.33 -25.87 -43.40
CA ALA A 132 21.73 -25.00 -44.53
C ALA A 132 21.23 -23.54 -44.31
N ALA A 133 22.04 -22.48 -44.50
CA ALA A 133 22.46 -21.79 -45.74
C ALA A 133 21.56 -20.61 -46.16
N SER A 134 22.18 -19.52 -46.61
CA SER A 134 21.55 -18.24 -47.04
C SER A 134 21.97 -17.87 -48.47
N THR A 135 21.33 -16.89 -49.13
CA THR A 135 22.02 -15.81 -49.92
C THR A 135 21.11 -14.77 -50.63
N THR A 136 21.66 -13.54 -50.77
CA THR A 136 21.57 -12.55 -51.88
C THR A 136 20.29 -11.79 -52.30
N ASN A 137 20.25 -10.50 -51.91
CA ASN A 137 20.53 -9.28 -52.71
C ASN A 137 19.52 -8.68 -53.76
N PRO A 138 19.69 -7.37 -54.14
CA PRO A 138 18.58 -6.47 -54.55
C PRO A 138 18.75 -5.82 -55.96
N ALA A 139 17.89 -4.84 -56.34
CA ALA A 139 18.30 -3.48 -56.79
C ALA A 139 17.16 -2.56 -57.37
N ASP A 140 17.18 -1.28 -56.98
CA ASP A 140 17.07 -0.02 -57.78
C ASP A 140 15.80 0.59 -58.47
N HIS A 141 15.92 1.92 -58.69
CA HIS A 141 15.26 2.84 -59.67
C HIS A 141 13.80 3.34 -59.47
N ARG A 142 13.40 4.57 -59.86
CA ARG A 142 14.07 5.91 -59.98
C ARG A 142 13.03 7.03 -60.32
N THR A 143 13.35 8.31 -60.01
CA THR A 143 12.78 9.58 -60.57
C THR A 143 11.26 9.91 -60.38
N ALA A 144 10.74 11.10 -60.72
CA ALA A 144 10.96 12.47 -60.19
C ALA A 144 10.28 13.55 -61.09
N THR A 145 9.41 14.45 -60.55
CA THR A 145 9.06 15.79 -61.16
C THR A 145 8.17 16.69 -60.25
N THR A 146 8.13 17.99 -60.54
CA THR A 146 7.41 19.14 -59.90
C THR A 146 6.81 20.07 -61.02
N PRO A 147 6.21 21.27 -60.79
CA PRO A 147 5.38 21.85 -59.69
C PRO A 147 4.14 22.73 -60.10
N ALA A 148 3.13 22.87 -59.22
CA ALA A 148 2.26 24.07 -58.97
C ALA A 148 1.50 24.75 -60.18
N PRO A 149 0.90 25.98 -60.11
CA PRO A 149 0.42 26.85 -58.99
C PRO A 149 -1.02 27.46 -59.19
N ARG A 150 -1.38 28.52 -58.42
CA ARG A 150 -2.52 29.52 -58.54
C ARG A 150 -3.72 29.32 -57.58
N THR A 151 -4.42 30.35 -57.04
CA THR A 151 -4.42 31.84 -57.24
C THR A 151 -5.01 32.61 -56.03
N LYS A 152 -4.54 33.87 -55.77
CA LYS A 152 -5.25 35.17 -55.47
C LYS A 152 -6.56 35.20 -54.62
N THR A 153 -7.03 36.25 -53.91
CA THR A 153 -6.88 37.75 -53.85
C THR A 153 -7.67 38.24 -52.60
N ASN A 154 -7.55 39.42 -51.95
CA ASN A 154 -6.66 40.60 -52.04
C ASN A 154 -6.68 41.43 -50.71
N ASP A 155 -6.01 42.60 -50.68
CA ASP A 155 -5.81 43.57 -49.56
C ASP A 155 -6.99 44.53 -49.24
N ILE A 156 -6.89 45.31 -48.13
CA ILE A 156 -6.87 46.82 -48.13
C ILE A 156 -6.72 47.48 -46.73
N ASP A 157 -5.74 48.39 -46.63
CA ASP A 157 -5.52 49.61 -45.80
C ASP A 157 -5.45 49.69 -44.25
N LEU A 158 -4.70 50.72 -43.83
CA LEU A 158 -4.31 51.20 -42.49
C LEU A 158 -4.79 52.68 -42.33
N PRO A 159 -4.80 53.32 -41.13
CA PRO A 159 -3.56 53.95 -40.64
C PRO A 159 -3.38 54.09 -39.09
N THR A 160 -2.15 53.85 -38.64
CA THR A 160 -1.40 54.47 -37.52
C THR A 160 -2.12 55.12 -36.31
N THR A 161 -1.79 54.67 -35.09
CA THR A 161 -0.84 55.39 -34.18
C THR A 161 -0.41 54.53 -32.99
N ASN A 162 0.64 54.95 -32.26
CA ASN A 162 1.43 54.09 -31.36
C ASN A 162 0.91 54.02 -29.91
N THR A 163 0.89 52.82 -29.33
CA THR A 163 1.17 52.57 -27.90
C THR A 163 1.95 51.26 -27.72
N VAL A 164 2.82 51.21 -26.71
CA VAL A 164 3.68 50.04 -26.43
C VAL A 164 2.99 49.06 -25.49
N THR A 165 2.85 47.81 -25.90
CA THR A 165 2.41 46.69 -25.04
C THR A 165 3.25 45.44 -25.31
N ALA A 166 3.82 44.84 -24.26
CA ALA A 166 4.62 43.62 -24.38
C ALA A 166 3.76 42.38 -24.66
N THR A 167 4.29 41.46 -25.47
CA THR A 167 3.61 40.20 -25.84
C THR A 167 3.68 39.16 -24.73
N ALA A 168 2.52 38.62 -24.33
CA ALA A 168 2.45 37.49 -23.41
C ALA A 168 2.59 36.14 -24.16
N PRO A 169 3.33 35.15 -23.62
CA PRO A 169 3.35 33.79 -24.14
C PRO A 169 2.11 32.99 -23.70
N SER A 170 1.61 32.11 -24.56
CA SER A 170 0.38 31.33 -24.34
C SER A 170 0.58 30.16 -23.35
N VAL A 171 -0.12 30.19 -22.22
CA VAL A 171 -0.15 29.07 -21.26
C VAL A 171 -1.27 28.09 -21.62
N VAL A 172 -0.93 26.99 -22.30
CA VAL A 172 -1.87 25.90 -22.62
C VAL A 172 -1.30 24.51 -22.25
N PRO A 173 -1.18 24.20 -20.94
CA PRO A 173 -1.36 22.80 -20.50
C PRO A 173 -2.48 22.61 -19.46
N SER A 174 -2.81 23.66 -18.69
CA SER A 174 -3.67 23.58 -17.50
C SER A 174 -5.08 23.01 -17.79
N ALA A 175 -5.68 23.37 -18.92
CA ALA A 175 -7.02 22.94 -19.30
C ALA A 175 -7.17 21.41 -19.43
N ILE A 176 -6.12 20.70 -19.87
CA ILE A 176 -6.16 19.24 -20.06
C ILE A 176 -6.12 18.52 -18.71
N ALA A 177 -5.29 19.00 -17.76
CA ALA A 177 -5.28 18.48 -16.40
C ALA A 177 -6.61 18.74 -15.67
N ALA A 178 -7.19 19.93 -15.84
CA ALA A 178 -8.50 20.28 -15.29
C ALA A 178 -9.63 19.42 -15.89
N SER A 179 -9.65 19.20 -17.21
CA SER A 179 -10.66 18.35 -17.85
C SER A 179 -10.48 16.88 -17.48
N ALA A 180 -9.24 16.37 -17.40
CA ALA A 180 -8.97 15.01 -16.96
C ALA A 180 -9.42 14.78 -15.51
N ALA A 181 -9.13 15.73 -14.59
CA ALA A 181 -9.59 15.67 -13.21
C ALA A 181 -11.13 15.80 -13.09
N ALA A 182 -11.77 16.61 -13.93
CA ALA A 182 -13.23 16.74 -13.98
C ALA A 182 -13.91 15.49 -14.57
N VAL A 183 -13.35 14.90 -15.63
CA VAL A 183 -13.85 13.65 -16.23
C VAL A 183 -13.60 12.46 -15.32
N ALA A 184 -12.47 12.40 -14.61
CA ALA A 184 -12.24 11.39 -13.56
C ALA A 184 -13.23 11.55 -12.39
N ALA A 185 -13.48 12.78 -11.92
CA ALA A 185 -14.49 13.04 -10.89
C ALA A 185 -15.92 12.69 -11.35
N ALA A 186 -16.28 13.04 -12.60
CA ALA A 186 -17.58 12.72 -13.19
C ALA A 186 -17.73 11.20 -13.44
N ALA A 187 -16.68 10.51 -13.88
CA ALA A 187 -16.67 9.06 -14.02
C ALA A 187 -16.79 8.36 -12.66
N VAL A 188 -16.18 8.90 -11.60
CA VAL A 188 -16.36 8.41 -10.22
C VAL A 188 -17.77 8.70 -9.68
N MET A 189 -18.41 9.81 -10.07
CA MET A 189 -19.82 10.09 -9.75
C MET A 189 -20.84 9.35 -10.63
N MET A 190 -20.41 8.80 -11.77
CA MET A 190 -21.23 8.00 -12.70
C MET A 190 -20.85 6.50 -12.70
N LEU A 191 -19.94 6.08 -11.82
CA LEU A 191 -19.93 4.70 -11.33
C LEU A 191 -21.31 4.44 -10.71
N PRO A 192 -21.91 3.25 -10.92
CA PRO A 192 -23.14 2.90 -10.22
C PRO A 192 -22.87 2.95 -8.72
N MET A 193 -23.56 3.85 -8.02
CA MET A 193 -23.57 3.92 -6.56
C MET A 193 -23.71 2.50 -5.99
N PRO A 194 -22.84 2.06 -5.06
CA PRO A 194 -23.07 0.80 -4.38
C PRO A 194 -24.47 0.87 -3.73
N PRO A 195 -25.31 -0.18 -3.88
CA PRO A 195 -26.68 -0.13 -3.40
C PRO A 195 -26.72 0.18 -1.90
N PRO A 196 -27.73 0.92 -1.42
CA PRO A 196 -27.72 1.54 -0.09
C PRO A 196 -27.48 0.50 1.01
N SER A 197 -26.28 0.56 1.60
CA SER A 197 -25.84 -0.24 2.74
C SER A 197 -25.90 -1.78 2.60
N SER A 198 -25.18 -2.35 1.64
CA SER A 198 -24.50 -3.64 1.90
C SER A 198 -23.14 -3.37 2.55
N SER A 199 -23.09 -3.37 3.88
CA SER A 199 -21.87 -3.16 4.67
C SER A 199 -20.91 -4.33 4.48
N PHE A 200 -19.96 -4.21 3.54
CA PHE A 200 -18.99 -5.27 3.27
C PHE A 200 -17.55 -4.75 3.16
N SER A 201 -16.99 -4.41 4.32
CA SER A 201 -15.57 -4.64 4.56
C SER A 201 -15.33 -6.15 4.52
N THR A 202 -14.85 -6.66 3.38
CA THR A 202 -14.13 -7.93 3.32
C THR A 202 -13.12 -8.00 4.46
N LEU A 203 -13.07 -9.11 5.19
CA LEU A 203 -11.79 -9.58 5.71
C LEU A 203 -10.85 -9.73 4.51
N ASP A 204 -9.65 -9.16 4.62
CA ASP A 204 -8.76 -9.00 3.48
C ASP A 204 -8.48 -10.32 2.74
N GLY A 205 -8.49 -10.27 1.42
CA GLY A 205 -8.18 -11.41 0.55
C GLY A 205 -9.36 -12.33 0.16
N VAL A 206 -10.59 -12.14 0.66
CA VAL A 206 -11.76 -12.93 0.24
C VAL A 206 -12.32 -12.43 -1.11
N PRO A 207 -12.16 -13.15 -2.25
CA PRO A 207 -12.81 -12.77 -3.50
C PRO A 207 -14.34 -12.82 -3.38
N ARG A 208 -15.02 -11.83 -3.99
CA ARG A 208 -16.49 -11.76 -4.10
C ARG A 208 -17.02 -12.97 -4.90
N GLY A 209 -17.38 -14.04 -4.19
CA GLY A 209 -17.79 -15.31 -4.79
C GLY A 209 -19.17 -15.81 -4.37
N LYS A 210 -19.81 -16.53 -5.29
CA LYS A 210 -20.79 -17.59 -5.01
C LYS A 210 -20.05 -18.91 -4.80
N CYS A 211 -20.66 -19.84 -4.08
CA CYS A 211 -20.35 -21.27 -4.21
C CYS A 211 -21.60 -22.04 -4.58
N VAL A 212 -21.40 -23.12 -5.31
CA VAL A 212 -22.45 -24.07 -5.72
C VAL A 212 -22.36 -25.29 -4.82
N TYR A 213 -23.48 -25.85 -4.38
CA TYR A 213 -23.51 -27.05 -3.54
C TYR A 213 -24.41 -28.14 -4.13
N PHE A 214 -24.04 -29.38 -3.86
CA PHE A 214 -24.80 -30.58 -4.19
C PHE A 214 -24.93 -31.46 -2.94
N VAL A 215 -26.16 -31.77 -2.55
CA VAL A 215 -26.50 -32.56 -1.36
C VAL A 215 -27.31 -33.79 -1.76
N ARG A 216 -26.86 -34.97 -1.33
CA ARG A 216 -27.61 -36.22 -1.50
C ARG A 216 -28.82 -36.26 -0.56
N ARG A 217 -30.01 -36.51 -1.11
CA ARG A 217 -31.27 -36.61 -0.35
C ARG A 217 -31.19 -37.72 0.69
N SER A 218 -30.90 -38.94 0.25
CA SER A 218 -30.62 -40.07 1.14
C SER A 218 -29.13 -40.31 1.29
N ALA A 219 -28.68 -40.64 2.50
CA ALA A 219 -27.46 -41.43 2.67
C ALA A 219 -27.74 -42.88 2.22
N ASN A 220 -26.70 -43.67 2.00
CA ASN A 220 -26.79 -45.13 1.74
C ASN A 220 -27.49 -45.52 0.42
N ILE A 221 -27.70 -44.57 -0.52
CA ILE A 221 -28.15 -44.87 -1.89
C ILE A 221 -27.03 -44.43 -2.87
N PRO A 222 -26.48 -45.34 -3.70
CA PRO A 222 -25.44 -44.98 -4.67
C PRO A 222 -26.00 -44.13 -5.81
N LEU A 223 -25.23 -43.13 -6.28
CA LEU A 223 -25.61 -42.26 -7.39
C LEU A 223 -25.40 -42.96 -8.74
N THR A 224 -26.49 -43.38 -9.37
CA THR A 224 -26.50 -44.01 -10.70
C THR A 224 -26.94 -43.02 -11.77
N ALA A 225 -26.63 -43.32 -13.04
CA ALA A 225 -27.09 -42.54 -14.19
C ALA A 225 -28.63 -42.41 -14.29
N ALA A 226 -29.39 -43.30 -13.64
CA ALA A 226 -30.86 -43.24 -13.60
C ALA A 226 -31.42 -42.39 -12.43
N ASN A 227 -30.73 -42.34 -11.28
CA ASN A 227 -31.29 -41.74 -10.06
C ASN A 227 -30.75 -40.33 -9.72
N PHE A 228 -29.63 -39.89 -10.31
CA PHE A 228 -28.94 -38.67 -9.86
C PHE A 228 -29.82 -37.41 -9.89
N ARG A 229 -30.69 -37.26 -10.91
CA ARG A 229 -31.60 -36.11 -11.05
C ARG A 229 -32.67 -36.01 -9.96
N THR A 230 -32.98 -37.12 -9.26
CA THR A 230 -33.97 -37.13 -8.16
C THR A 230 -33.31 -37.25 -6.79
N GLN A 231 -32.09 -37.78 -6.71
CA GLN A 231 -31.33 -37.96 -5.47
C GLN A 231 -30.41 -36.78 -5.11
N ILE A 232 -30.05 -35.92 -6.06
CA ILE A 232 -29.25 -34.71 -5.81
C ILE A 232 -30.18 -33.49 -5.61
N LEU A 233 -30.00 -32.79 -4.50
CA LEU A 233 -30.41 -31.39 -4.34
C LEU A 233 -29.23 -30.51 -4.75
N CYS A 234 -29.48 -29.52 -5.60
CA CYS A 234 -28.47 -28.55 -6.03
C CYS A 234 -28.93 -27.12 -5.72
N GLY A 235 -27.98 -26.22 -5.50
CA GLY A 235 -28.24 -24.80 -5.24
C GLY A 235 -26.94 -24.01 -5.22
N ASP A 236 -27.06 -22.70 -5.07
CA ASP A 236 -25.93 -21.79 -4.87
C ASP A 236 -26.17 -20.84 -3.69
N LEU A 237 -25.09 -20.36 -3.09
CA LEU A 237 -25.14 -19.40 -1.99
C LEU A 237 -23.98 -18.39 -2.08
N PRO A 238 -24.15 -17.16 -1.58
CA PRO A 238 -23.05 -16.21 -1.48
C PRO A 238 -22.05 -16.67 -0.42
N VAL A 239 -20.77 -16.80 -0.76
CA VAL A 239 -19.73 -17.22 0.20
C VAL A 239 -19.54 -16.18 1.31
N HIS A 240 -19.88 -14.92 1.02
CA HIS A 240 -19.53 -13.74 1.78
C HIS A 240 -20.62 -13.27 2.77
N SER A 241 -21.91 -13.47 2.47
CA SER A 241 -23.05 -13.00 3.28
C SER A 241 -23.86 -14.15 3.91
N LYS A 242 -23.17 -15.17 4.46
CA LYS A 242 -23.78 -16.42 4.94
C LYS A 242 -24.88 -16.19 5.99
N ILE A 243 -24.63 -15.35 6.99
CA ILE A 243 -25.60 -15.03 8.06
C ILE A 243 -26.78 -14.23 7.52
N GLU A 244 -26.53 -13.28 6.61
CA GLU A 244 -27.60 -12.47 6.00
C GLU A 244 -28.52 -13.34 5.12
N THR A 245 -27.92 -14.24 4.34
CA THR A 245 -28.63 -15.24 3.52
C THR A 245 -29.47 -16.16 4.40
N LEU A 246 -28.93 -16.64 5.54
CA LEU A 246 -29.64 -17.53 6.44
C LEU A 246 -30.76 -16.79 7.21
N SER A 247 -30.56 -15.52 7.59
CA SER A 247 -31.62 -14.64 8.10
C SER A 247 -32.73 -14.44 7.08
N LEU A 248 -32.40 -14.14 5.82
CA LEU A 248 -33.41 -13.95 4.76
C LEU A 248 -34.18 -15.24 4.47
N LEU A 249 -33.49 -16.39 4.37
CA LEU A 249 -34.15 -17.70 4.26
C LEU A 249 -35.03 -18.02 5.48
N PHE A 250 -34.65 -17.57 6.67
CA PHE A 250 -35.50 -17.74 7.86
C PHE A 250 -36.75 -16.86 7.79
N ASP A 251 -36.59 -15.56 7.53
CA ASP A 251 -37.66 -14.57 7.52
C ASP A 251 -38.66 -14.77 6.35
N GLU A 252 -38.17 -15.14 5.15
CA GLU A 252 -38.97 -15.24 3.93
C GLU A 252 -39.45 -16.66 3.59
N VAL A 253 -38.75 -17.71 4.03
CA VAL A 253 -39.05 -19.11 3.65
C VAL A 253 -39.40 -19.97 4.86
N PHE A 254 -38.50 -20.12 5.84
CA PHE A 254 -38.73 -21.07 6.94
C PHE A 254 -39.82 -20.62 7.91
N GLN A 255 -39.85 -19.34 8.31
CA GLN A 255 -40.90 -18.83 9.18
C GLN A 255 -42.29 -18.96 8.50
N PRO A 256 -42.54 -18.44 7.29
CA PRO A 256 -43.84 -18.62 6.63
C PRO A 256 -44.25 -20.09 6.42
N LEU A 257 -43.31 -20.99 6.12
CA LEU A 257 -43.59 -22.42 5.97
C LEU A 257 -43.95 -23.10 7.29
N LEU A 258 -43.30 -22.70 8.40
CA LEU A 258 -43.61 -23.17 9.77
C LEU A 258 -44.83 -22.49 10.39
N GLU A 259 -45.22 -21.30 9.91
CA GLU A 259 -46.42 -20.57 10.36
C GLU A 259 -47.68 -20.89 9.56
N CYS A 260 -47.54 -21.44 8.35
CA CYS A 260 -48.64 -21.82 7.47
C CYS A 260 -49.72 -22.68 8.18
N PRO A 261 -50.98 -22.18 8.31
CA PRO A 261 -52.06 -22.91 9.00
C PRO A 261 -52.40 -24.27 8.36
N LEU A 262 -52.14 -24.44 7.06
CA LEU A 262 -52.36 -25.72 6.37
C LEU A 262 -51.39 -26.81 6.85
N ASN A 263 -50.12 -26.44 7.07
CA ASN A 263 -49.07 -27.35 7.53
C ASN A 263 -49.27 -27.74 9.01
N ARG A 264 -49.86 -26.84 9.81
CA ARG A 264 -50.11 -27.04 11.25
C ARG A 264 -51.33 -27.90 11.59
N LYS A 265 -52.16 -28.31 10.61
CA LYS A 265 -53.43 -29.01 10.85
C LYS A 265 -53.33 -30.30 11.67
N SER A 266 -52.19 -30.98 11.63
CA SER A 266 -51.94 -32.22 12.38
C SER A 266 -51.19 -32.02 13.71
N TRP A 267 -50.82 -30.79 14.07
CA TRP A 267 -49.93 -30.51 15.20
C TRP A 267 -50.73 -30.07 16.45
N PRO A 268 -50.56 -30.70 17.63
CA PRO A 268 -51.29 -30.33 18.84
C PRO A 268 -51.03 -28.87 19.28
N GLN A 269 -52.02 -28.24 19.91
CA GLN A 269 -51.93 -26.85 20.38
C GLN A 269 -50.70 -26.53 21.26
N PRO A 270 -50.26 -27.40 22.21
CA PRO A 270 -49.02 -27.17 22.94
C PRO A 270 -47.78 -27.08 22.03
N VAL A 271 -47.70 -27.93 21.01
CA VAL A 271 -46.60 -27.94 20.03
C VAL A 271 -46.64 -26.68 19.15
N GLN A 272 -47.84 -26.20 18.78
CA GLN A 272 -47.97 -24.94 18.04
C GLN A 272 -47.53 -23.72 18.86
N LYS A 273 -47.71 -23.75 20.19
CA LYS A 273 -47.24 -22.70 21.12
C LYS A 273 -45.72 -22.76 21.34
N ASP A 274 -45.14 -23.93 21.61
CA ASP A 274 -43.67 -24.08 21.74
C ASP A 274 -42.96 -23.68 20.44
N LEU A 275 -43.45 -24.15 19.29
CA LEU A 275 -42.93 -23.74 17.96
C LEU A 275 -42.93 -22.21 17.78
N GLN A 276 -43.98 -21.52 18.23
CA GLN A 276 -44.06 -20.05 18.17
C GLN A 276 -43.04 -19.36 19.08
N ILE A 277 -42.62 -19.99 20.17
CA ILE A 277 -41.52 -19.51 21.01
C ILE A 277 -40.18 -19.77 20.30
N ARG A 278 -39.94 -21.00 19.81
CA ARG A 278 -38.70 -21.38 19.10
C ARG A 278 -38.44 -20.56 17.83
N ILE A 279 -39.48 -20.23 17.05
CA ILE A 279 -39.35 -19.34 15.88
C ILE A 279 -38.84 -17.96 16.31
N LYS A 280 -39.35 -17.40 17.41
CA LYS A 280 -38.93 -16.09 17.94
C LYS A 280 -37.53 -16.13 18.54
N GLU A 281 -37.18 -17.20 19.26
CA GLU A 281 -35.81 -17.43 19.76
C GLU A 281 -34.80 -17.43 18.60
N VAL A 282 -35.02 -18.28 17.59
CA VAL A 282 -34.12 -18.38 16.42
C VAL A 282 -34.05 -17.07 15.65
N ARG A 283 -35.18 -16.38 15.44
CA ARG A 283 -35.21 -15.05 14.80
C ARG A 283 -34.37 -14.03 15.57
N ASN A 284 -34.52 -13.97 16.89
CA ASN A 284 -33.78 -13.05 17.74
C ASN A 284 -32.27 -13.36 17.72
N THR A 285 -31.89 -14.63 17.85
CA THR A 285 -30.48 -15.07 17.75
C THR A 285 -29.88 -14.76 16.38
N LEU A 286 -30.62 -14.96 15.29
CA LEU A 286 -30.15 -14.62 13.94
C LEU A 286 -29.99 -13.12 13.74
N VAL A 287 -30.92 -12.31 14.26
CA VAL A 287 -30.80 -10.85 14.27
C VAL A 287 -29.56 -10.41 15.07
N GLU A 288 -29.33 -10.97 16.26
CA GLU A 288 -28.17 -10.65 17.11
C GLU A 288 -26.85 -11.02 16.42
N ILE A 289 -26.74 -12.23 15.85
CA ILE A 289 -25.54 -12.67 15.12
C ILE A 289 -25.33 -11.79 13.88
N LYS A 290 -26.39 -11.45 13.13
CA LYS A 290 -26.33 -10.56 11.96
C LYS A 290 -25.88 -9.14 12.31
N GLY A 291 -26.28 -8.62 13.46
CA GLY A 291 -25.76 -7.35 14.00
C GLY A 291 -24.27 -7.46 14.31
N LYS A 292 -23.90 -8.44 15.14
CA LYS A 292 -22.51 -8.69 15.57
C LYS A 292 -21.56 -8.93 14.39
N THR A 293 -21.98 -9.61 13.32
CA THR A 293 -21.15 -9.80 12.11
C THR A 293 -21.05 -8.56 11.22
N ASN A 294 -22.00 -7.62 11.31
CA ASN A 294 -22.03 -6.39 10.51
C ASN A 294 -21.58 -5.16 11.32
N ASN A 295 -20.84 -5.35 12.43
CA ASN A 295 -20.39 -4.29 13.35
C ASN A 295 -21.52 -3.40 13.91
N ARG A 296 -22.75 -3.94 14.03
CA ARG A 296 -23.90 -3.25 14.64
C ARG A 296 -24.18 -3.82 16.02
N THR A 297 -24.11 -2.96 17.03
CA THR A 297 -24.48 -3.29 18.41
C THR A 297 -25.99 -3.43 18.51
N ILE A 298 -26.44 -4.61 18.92
CA ILE A 298 -27.86 -4.90 19.17
C ILE A 298 -28.08 -5.03 20.67
N LEU A 299 -29.07 -4.29 21.16
CA LEU A 299 -29.48 -4.29 22.55
C LEU A 299 -30.33 -5.54 22.84
N SER A 300 -29.72 -6.54 23.48
CA SER A 300 -30.39 -7.81 23.81
C SER A 300 -31.60 -7.59 24.70
N LEU A 301 -32.78 -8.03 24.24
CA LEU A 301 -34.01 -8.07 25.04
C LEU A 301 -34.04 -9.37 25.85
N LEU A 302 -33.85 -9.29 27.17
CA LEU A 302 -33.94 -10.44 28.08
C LEU A 302 -35.38 -10.83 28.44
N VAL A 303 -36.36 -9.99 28.07
CA VAL A 303 -37.79 -10.21 28.31
C VAL A 303 -38.54 -10.21 26.98
N ALA A 304 -39.49 -11.15 26.81
CA ALA A 304 -40.28 -11.27 25.61
C ALA A 304 -41.26 -10.08 25.43
N PRO A 305 -41.42 -9.51 24.21
CA PRO A 305 -42.28 -8.34 23.96
C PRO A 305 -43.72 -8.45 24.49
N ALA A 306 -44.33 -9.64 24.45
CA ALA A 306 -45.68 -9.84 24.99
C ALA A 306 -45.77 -9.54 26.49
N VAL A 307 -44.79 -10.02 27.29
CA VAL A 307 -44.71 -9.77 28.74
C VAL A 307 -44.45 -8.29 29.03
N ILE A 308 -43.71 -7.61 28.16
CA ILE A 308 -43.49 -6.15 28.25
C ILE A 308 -44.80 -5.39 28.01
N GLU A 309 -45.63 -5.84 27.06
CA GLU A 309 -46.93 -5.23 26.77
C GLU A 309 -48.00 -5.55 27.83
N GLU A 310 -47.97 -6.75 28.43
CA GLU A 310 -48.82 -7.15 29.56
C GLU A 310 -48.53 -6.28 30.79
N VAL A 311 -47.27 -6.25 31.26
CA VAL A 311 -46.86 -5.42 32.42
C VAL A 311 -47.10 -3.93 32.17
N ALA A 312 -46.93 -3.44 30.93
CA ALA A 312 -47.26 -2.06 30.60
C ALA A 312 -48.76 -1.74 30.71
N GLN A 313 -49.65 -2.69 30.41
CA GLN A 313 -51.09 -2.50 30.57
C GLN A 313 -51.48 -2.45 32.06
N GLU A 314 -50.87 -3.26 32.92
CA GLU A 314 -51.08 -3.22 34.38
C GLU A 314 -50.59 -1.89 34.97
N VAL A 315 -49.36 -1.48 34.64
CA VAL A 315 -48.76 -0.20 35.07
C VAL A 315 -49.61 1.00 34.64
N ASN A 316 -50.17 0.99 33.42
CA ASN A 316 -51.00 2.08 32.91
C ASN A 316 -52.41 2.13 33.54
N GLN A 317 -52.86 1.10 34.26
CA GLN A 317 -54.14 1.09 34.98
C GLN A 317 -54.06 1.76 36.37
N GLY A 318 -52.91 2.35 36.74
CA GLY A 318 -52.77 3.19 37.93
C GLY A 318 -52.60 2.44 39.25
N ILE A 319 -52.23 1.15 39.19
CA ILE A 319 -51.85 0.37 40.37
C ILE A 319 -50.54 0.95 40.92
N SER A 320 -50.63 1.68 42.04
CA SER A 320 -49.46 2.32 42.64
C SER A 320 -48.48 1.28 43.18
N THR A 321 -47.23 1.37 42.74
CA THR A 321 -46.15 0.39 43.00
C THR A 321 -45.72 0.26 44.46
N THR A 322 -46.24 1.11 45.35
CA THR A 322 -46.10 0.96 46.81
C THR A 322 -47.13 -0.02 47.42
N THR A 323 -48.04 -0.59 46.63
CA THR A 323 -49.07 -1.52 47.11
C THR A 323 -49.12 -2.78 46.25
N ILE A 324 -48.12 -3.64 46.43
CA ILE A 324 -48.13 -5.03 45.94
C ILE A 324 -49.11 -5.83 46.83
N ILE A 325 -50.41 -5.63 46.61
CA ILE A 325 -51.49 -6.39 47.24
C ILE A 325 -52.52 -6.72 46.16
N PHE A 326 -52.29 -7.83 45.44
CA PHE A 326 -53.37 -8.57 44.80
C PHE A 326 -53.92 -9.57 45.83
N PRO A 327 -55.19 -9.47 46.27
CA PRO A 327 -55.81 -10.52 47.07
C PRO A 327 -56.10 -11.77 46.24
N ASP A 328 -56.59 -11.61 45.00
CA ASP A 328 -57.30 -12.66 44.26
C ASP A 328 -56.89 -12.78 42.77
N SER A 329 -55.61 -13.05 42.48
CA SER A 329 -55.20 -13.59 41.17
C SER A 329 -53.91 -14.41 41.23
N ASN A 330 -53.97 -15.69 40.84
CA ASN A 330 -52.85 -16.65 40.90
C ASN A 330 -51.78 -16.44 39.80
N ILE A 331 -51.07 -15.31 39.85
CA ILE A 331 -49.78 -15.12 39.16
C ILE A 331 -48.71 -15.04 40.26
N THR A 332 -47.66 -15.84 40.15
CA THR A 332 -46.76 -16.12 41.28
C THR A 332 -45.69 -15.03 41.48
N PRO A 333 -45.31 -14.69 42.72
CA PRO A 333 -44.25 -13.69 43.00
C PRO A 333 -42.87 -14.10 42.45
N ALA A 334 -42.68 -15.38 42.12
CA ALA A 334 -41.52 -15.88 41.40
C ALA A 334 -41.44 -15.38 39.93
N ILE A 335 -42.53 -14.88 39.35
CA ILE A 335 -42.56 -14.27 38.01
C ILE A 335 -42.13 -12.79 38.11
N GLU A 336 -42.70 -12.06 39.06
CA GLU A 336 -42.34 -10.66 39.36
C GLU A 336 -40.84 -10.51 39.64
N GLN A 337 -40.29 -11.30 40.56
CA GLN A 337 -38.87 -11.25 40.91
C GLN A 337 -37.96 -11.62 39.72
N LYS A 338 -38.38 -12.55 38.84
CA LYS A 338 -37.62 -12.91 37.63
C LYS A 338 -37.68 -11.81 36.58
N PHE A 339 -38.85 -11.21 36.34
CA PHE A 339 -39.01 -10.07 35.44
C PHE A 339 -38.14 -8.90 35.90
N ARG A 340 -38.14 -8.60 37.21
CA ARG A 340 -37.30 -7.56 37.81
C ARG A 340 -35.82 -7.83 37.59
N ILE A 341 -35.31 -9.02 37.95
CA ILE A 341 -33.89 -9.37 37.77
C ILE A 341 -33.48 -9.27 36.29
N ALA A 342 -34.29 -9.81 35.37
CA ALA A 342 -34.02 -9.74 33.93
C ALA A 342 -34.04 -8.29 33.40
N LEU A 343 -34.89 -7.42 33.94
CA LEU A 343 -34.95 -6.01 33.58
C LEU A 343 -33.75 -5.23 34.11
N GLU A 344 -33.32 -5.47 35.36
CA GLU A 344 -32.11 -4.88 35.95
C GLU A 344 -30.85 -5.31 35.17
N GLU A 345 -30.70 -6.62 34.88
CA GLU A 345 -29.60 -7.15 34.07
C GLU A 345 -29.58 -6.55 32.65
N MET A 346 -30.74 -6.46 31.99
CA MET A 346 -30.88 -5.89 30.66
C MET A 346 -30.43 -4.43 30.61
N TYR A 347 -30.85 -3.59 31.56
CA TYR A 347 -30.44 -2.18 31.59
C TYR A 347 -28.98 -1.97 32.01
N ILE A 348 -28.41 -2.80 32.90
CA ILE A 348 -26.97 -2.82 33.20
C ILE A 348 -26.17 -3.16 31.92
N ASN A 349 -26.61 -4.17 31.18
CA ASN A 349 -25.96 -4.59 29.94
C ASN A 349 -26.04 -3.49 28.86
N TRP A 350 -27.23 -2.92 28.62
CA TRP A 350 -27.42 -1.83 27.65
C TRP A 350 -26.59 -0.60 27.99
N THR A 351 -26.66 -0.12 29.24
CA THR A 351 -25.91 1.08 29.65
C THR A 351 -24.40 0.87 29.60
N THR A 352 -23.93 -0.35 29.88
CA THR A 352 -22.51 -0.73 29.76
C THR A 352 -22.07 -0.78 28.30
N GLN A 353 -22.78 -1.49 27.42
CA GLN A 353 -22.45 -1.57 25.98
C GLN A 353 -22.42 -0.17 25.34
N ILE A 354 -23.44 0.66 25.60
CA ILE A 354 -23.50 2.02 25.07
C ILE A 354 -22.35 2.87 25.64
N HIS A 355 -21.97 2.68 26.92
CA HIS A 355 -20.83 3.39 27.49
C HIS A 355 -19.49 2.97 26.87
N GLU A 356 -19.25 1.66 26.67
CA GLU A 356 -18.03 1.14 26.03
C GLU A 356 -17.85 1.71 24.60
N ILE A 357 -18.94 1.84 23.85
CA ILE A 357 -18.92 2.45 22.51
C ILE A 357 -18.71 3.97 22.60
N ILE A 358 -19.32 4.66 23.56
CA ILE A 358 -19.12 6.12 23.71
C ILE A 358 -17.67 6.48 24.09
N ILE A 359 -16.95 5.64 24.85
CA ILE A 359 -15.53 5.89 25.20
C ILE A 359 -14.54 5.43 24.11
N GLU A 360 -14.98 4.65 23.14
CA GLU A 360 -14.17 4.19 22.01
C GLU A 360 -13.58 5.36 21.22
N ARG A 361 -12.31 5.24 20.81
CA ARG A 361 -11.55 6.28 20.10
C ARG A 361 -10.55 5.69 19.10
N SER A 362 -10.27 6.40 18.02
CA SER A 362 -9.17 6.08 17.11
C SER A 362 -7.82 6.56 17.64
N GLU A 363 -6.76 5.78 17.38
CA GLU A 363 -5.37 6.16 17.66
C GLU A 363 -4.45 5.68 16.52
N CYS A 364 -3.52 6.53 16.08
CA CYS A 364 -2.43 6.09 15.21
C CYS A 364 -1.28 5.54 16.07
N PRO A 365 -0.77 4.31 15.80
CA PRO A 365 0.38 3.74 16.49
C PRO A 365 1.59 4.69 16.56
N THR A 366 2.40 4.53 17.61
CA THR A 366 3.71 5.17 17.72
C THR A 366 4.76 4.14 18.12
N GLY A 367 5.94 4.19 17.47
CA GLY A 367 7.05 3.27 17.75
C GLY A 367 7.66 3.36 19.16
N LEU A 368 7.17 4.28 20.01
CA LEU A 368 7.57 4.43 21.41
C LEU A 368 6.64 3.71 22.40
N GLN A 369 5.35 3.51 22.06
CA GLN A 369 4.34 3.05 23.03
C GLN A 369 4.03 1.55 22.97
N THR A 370 4.51 0.81 21.96
CA THR A 370 4.29 -0.65 21.84
C THR A 370 5.24 -1.52 22.68
N ARG A 371 6.13 -0.93 23.49
CA ARG A 371 7.11 -1.67 24.32
C ARG A 371 6.57 -2.19 25.67
N SER A 372 5.34 -1.86 26.05
CA SER A 372 4.67 -2.45 27.22
C SER A 372 3.91 -3.73 26.87
N THR A 373 4.57 -4.87 27.10
CA THR A 373 3.97 -6.16 27.51
C THR A 373 2.61 -6.58 26.89
N SER A 374 2.68 -7.56 25.98
CA SER A 374 1.76 -8.70 25.86
C SER A 374 0.27 -8.52 26.22
N ALA A 375 -0.60 -8.66 25.21
CA ALA A 375 -1.96 -9.19 25.33
C ALA A 375 -3.00 -8.38 26.13
N GLN A 376 -2.87 -7.05 26.20
CA GLN A 376 -4.02 -6.18 26.48
C GLN A 376 -4.20 -5.11 25.39
N GLN A 377 -5.03 -5.44 24.39
CA GLN A 377 -5.73 -4.40 23.64
C GLN A 377 -6.62 -3.64 24.63
N SER A 378 -6.40 -2.34 24.80
CA SER A 378 -7.26 -1.53 25.66
C SER A 378 -8.65 -1.44 25.04
N LYS A 379 -9.67 -1.93 25.76
CA LYS A 379 -11.07 -1.85 25.35
C LYS A 379 -11.39 -0.41 24.91
N GLY A 380 -11.83 -0.25 23.66
CA GLY A 380 -12.16 1.06 23.09
C GLY A 380 -11.02 1.82 22.41
N VAL A 381 -9.93 1.19 21.98
CA VAL A 381 -8.96 1.80 21.05
C VAL A 381 -8.97 1.08 19.70
N VAL A 382 -9.26 1.82 18.63
CA VAL A 382 -9.16 1.35 17.25
C VAL A 382 -7.90 1.93 16.62
N TYR A 383 -7.00 1.07 16.13
CA TYR A 383 -5.77 1.53 15.49
C TYR A 383 -6.00 1.91 14.02
N VAL A 384 -5.57 3.12 13.65
CA VAL A 384 -5.68 3.66 12.29
C VAL A 384 -4.30 4.02 11.74
N THR A 385 -4.08 3.79 10.44
CA THR A 385 -2.77 3.98 9.79
C THR A 385 -2.84 4.85 8.55
N LEU A 386 -3.95 4.80 7.79
CA LEU A 386 -4.19 5.62 6.60
C LEU A 386 -5.41 6.53 6.81
N PRO A 387 -5.55 7.66 6.08
CA PRO A 387 -6.69 8.57 6.25
C PRO A 387 -8.03 7.88 5.98
N ALA A 388 -8.04 6.92 5.05
CA ALA A 388 -9.18 6.06 4.78
C ALA A 388 -9.61 5.22 6.01
N HIS A 389 -8.67 4.80 6.87
CA HIS A 389 -8.98 4.04 8.09
C HIS A 389 -9.63 4.92 9.16
N GLU A 390 -9.17 6.16 9.33
CA GLU A 390 -9.82 7.16 10.20
C GLU A 390 -11.23 7.51 9.67
N ILE A 391 -11.39 7.71 8.36
CA ILE A 391 -12.70 7.97 7.73
C ILE A 391 -13.64 6.77 7.88
N ALA A 392 -13.14 5.54 7.73
CA ALA A 392 -13.91 4.33 7.93
C ALA A 392 -14.31 4.15 9.40
N TYR A 393 -13.43 4.47 10.36
CA TYR A 393 -13.73 4.47 11.78
C TYR A 393 -14.90 5.40 12.11
N TRP A 394 -14.86 6.66 11.67
CA TRP A 394 -15.96 7.61 11.92
C TRP A 394 -17.28 7.22 11.22
N ASN A 395 -17.22 6.66 10.02
CA ASN A 395 -18.41 6.12 9.33
C ASN A 395 -19.05 4.94 10.09
N ASN A 396 -18.26 3.95 10.50
CA ASN A 396 -18.76 2.81 11.28
C ASN A 396 -19.33 3.28 12.62
N ARG A 397 -18.63 4.19 13.31
CA ARG A 397 -19.07 4.81 14.56
C ARG A 397 -20.40 5.54 14.41
N LYS A 398 -20.57 6.36 13.36
CA LYS A 398 -21.85 7.01 13.03
C LYS A 398 -22.96 5.97 12.86
N GLN A 399 -22.74 4.96 12.02
CA GLN A 399 -23.75 3.94 11.71
C GLN A 399 -24.16 3.12 12.94
N ASN A 400 -23.20 2.75 13.79
CA ASN A 400 -23.49 1.98 15.00
C ASN A 400 -24.27 2.82 16.03
N LEU A 401 -23.82 4.04 16.32
CA LEU A 401 -24.51 4.96 17.24
C LEU A 401 -25.93 5.31 16.74
N GLN A 402 -26.10 5.49 15.42
CA GLN A 402 -27.42 5.67 14.80
C GLN A 402 -28.31 4.44 15.02
N ASN A 403 -27.79 3.23 14.80
CA ASN A 403 -28.57 2.01 14.91
C ASN A 403 -29.01 1.70 16.35
N ILE A 404 -28.20 2.05 17.36
CA ILE A 404 -28.59 2.00 18.78
C ILE A 404 -29.70 3.03 19.07
N TYR A 405 -29.57 4.26 18.55
CA TYR A 405 -30.59 5.31 18.70
C TYR A 405 -31.93 4.93 18.05
N GLU A 406 -31.90 4.27 16.89
CA GLU A 406 -33.07 3.72 16.22
C GLU A 406 -33.73 2.58 17.02
N GLN A 407 -32.95 1.64 17.57
CA GLN A 407 -33.46 0.58 18.45
C GLN A 407 -34.19 1.16 19.66
N LEU A 408 -33.57 2.11 20.37
CA LEU A 408 -34.17 2.78 21.55
C LEU A 408 -35.41 3.63 21.20
N ARG A 409 -35.64 3.95 19.92
CA ARG A 409 -36.85 4.64 19.44
C ARG A 409 -38.01 3.70 19.08
N THR A 410 -37.81 2.38 19.06
CA THR A 410 -38.89 1.40 18.81
C THR A 410 -39.92 1.39 19.94
N ALA A 411 -41.12 0.86 19.67
CA ALA A 411 -42.21 0.84 20.63
C ALA A 411 -41.85 0.07 21.91
N THR A 412 -41.27 -1.14 21.78
CA THR A 412 -40.89 -2.00 22.92
C THR A 412 -39.89 -1.32 23.87
N HIS A 413 -38.86 -0.66 23.35
CA HIS A 413 -37.85 0.04 24.16
C HIS A 413 -38.43 1.30 24.84
N LYS A 414 -39.35 2.01 24.19
CA LYS A 414 -40.11 3.11 24.81
C LYS A 414 -41.02 2.61 25.94
N THR A 415 -41.72 1.50 25.73
CA THR A 415 -42.57 0.87 26.76
C THR A 415 -41.74 0.44 27.97
N LEU A 416 -40.58 -0.18 27.76
CA LEU A 416 -39.63 -0.50 28.83
C LEU A 416 -39.11 0.75 29.56
N THR A 417 -38.92 1.88 28.86
CA THR A 417 -38.51 3.16 29.47
C THR A 417 -39.63 3.78 30.31
N HIS A 418 -40.88 3.64 29.87
CA HIS A 418 -42.07 4.05 30.61
C HIS A 418 -42.27 3.21 31.88
N ILE A 419 -42.09 1.89 31.79
CA ILE A 419 -42.09 0.99 32.96
C ILE A 419 -41.03 1.42 33.97
N LEU A 420 -39.76 1.63 33.55
CA LEU A 420 -38.69 2.12 34.45
C LEU A 420 -39.11 3.37 35.23
N LYS A 421 -39.78 4.31 34.56
CA LYS A 421 -40.21 5.59 35.15
C LYS A 421 -41.39 5.41 36.12
N ALA A 422 -42.35 4.55 35.78
CA ALA A 422 -43.55 4.33 36.58
C ALA A 422 -43.28 3.49 37.85
N ILE A 423 -42.24 2.66 37.84
CA ILE A 423 -41.79 1.90 39.01
C ILE A 423 -40.74 2.63 39.87
N ASP A 424 -40.46 3.91 39.57
CA ASP A 424 -39.41 4.75 40.18
C ASP A 424 -38.04 4.04 40.28
N SER A 425 -37.61 3.44 39.16
CA SER A 425 -36.42 2.59 39.13
C SER A 425 -35.11 3.38 39.23
N PRO A 426 -34.14 2.98 40.07
CA PRO A 426 -32.83 3.63 40.16
C PRO A 426 -32.01 3.55 38.85
N TYR A 427 -32.43 2.72 37.89
CA TYR A 427 -31.81 2.61 36.57
C TYR A 427 -32.34 3.64 35.55
N TYR A 428 -33.44 4.35 35.85
CA TYR A 428 -34.05 5.34 34.95
C TYR A 428 -33.13 6.53 34.66
N ASP A 429 -32.63 7.24 35.67
CA ASP A 429 -31.75 8.39 35.46
C ASP A 429 -30.39 8.02 34.82
N PRO A 430 -29.71 6.93 35.21
CA PRO A 430 -28.55 6.41 34.49
C PRO A 430 -28.84 6.13 33.00
N PHE A 431 -29.99 5.52 32.68
CA PHE A 431 -30.40 5.28 31.31
C PHE A 431 -30.67 6.58 30.54
N VAL A 432 -31.38 7.54 31.12
CA VAL A 432 -31.62 8.87 30.51
C VAL A 432 -30.31 9.63 30.28
N LEU A 433 -29.34 9.54 31.20
CA LEU A 433 -28.01 10.13 31.04
C LEU A 433 -27.22 9.46 29.90
N VAL A 434 -27.25 8.13 29.80
CA VAL A 434 -26.61 7.38 28.73
C VAL A 434 -27.26 7.67 27.37
N PHE A 435 -28.59 7.77 27.29
CA PHE A 435 -29.32 8.15 26.08
C PHE A 435 -28.96 9.57 25.61
N LYS A 436 -28.86 10.55 26.52
CA LYS A 436 -28.38 11.90 26.19
C LYS A 436 -26.95 11.87 25.62
N ARG A 437 -26.04 11.09 26.23
CA ARG A 437 -24.66 10.93 25.74
C ARG A 437 -24.58 10.24 24.38
N LEU A 438 -25.43 9.23 24.13
CA LEU A 438 -25.56 8.55 22.84
C LEU A 438 -25.93 9.53 21.72
N VAL A 439 -26.93 10.39 21.94
CA VAL A 439 -27.35 11.40 20.95
C VAL A 439 -26.22 12.42 20.67
N CYS A 440 -25.52 12.88 21.69
CA CYS A 440 -24.36 13.76 21.51
C CYS A 440 -23.24 13.08 20.71
N ALA A 441 -22.89 11.83 21.05
CA ALA A 441 -21.84 11.08 20.35
C ALA A 441 -22.21 10.73 18.90
N TRP A 442 -23.50 10.53 18.61
CA TRP A 442 -24.00 10.30 17.26
C TRP A 442 -23.83 11.55 16.37
N HIS A 443 -24.25 12.72 16.85
CA HIS A 443 -24.05 13.98 16.11
C HIS A 443 -22.56 14.36 15.99
N GLU A 444 -21.75 14.09 17.02
CA GLU A 444 -20.28 14.21 16.95
C GLU A 444 -19.70 13.34 15.83
N ALA A 445 -20.13 12.08 15.73
CA ALA A 445 -19.67 11.16 14.68
C ALA A 445 -20.20 11.55 13.29
N GLU A 446 -21.38 12.17 13.19
CA GLU A 446 -21.96 12.68 11.96
C GLU A 446 -21.19 13.87 11.38
N ASP A 447 -20.89 14.90 12.20
CA ASP A 447 -20.08 16.06 11.79
C ASP A 447 -18.65 15.62 11.40
N ASN A 448 -18.01 14.79 12.22
CA ASN A 448 -16.67 14.25 11.92
C ASN A 448 -16.66 13.45 10.61
N THR A 449 -17.69 12.64 10.36
CA THR A 449 -17.83 11.87 9.11
C THR A 449 -17.89 12.80 7.89
N LEU A 450 -18.63 13.91 7.98
CA LEU A 450 -18.79 14.90 6.92
C LEU A 450 -17.48 15.63 6.64
N TRP A 451 -16.83 16.19 7.67
CA TRP A 451 -15.62 17.00 7.50
C TRP A 451 -14.40 16.22 7.02
N LEU A 452 -14.34 14.91 7.25
CA LEU A 452 -13.24 14.08 6.76
C LEU A 452 -13.44 13.61 5.30
N GLN A 453 -14.63 13.69 4.71
CA GLN A 453 -14.87 13.26 3.30
C GLN A 453 -13.94 13.92 2.26
N PRO A 454 -13.64 15.24 2.31
CA PRO A 454 -12.80 15.90 1.31
C PRO A 454 -11.38 15.32 1.19
N LEU A 455 -10.88 14.64 2.24
CA LEU A 455 -9.59 13.95 2.20
C LEU A 455 -9.59 12.79 1.19
N LEU A 456 -10.71 12.09 0.98
CA LEU A 456 -10.78 10.97 0.01
C LEU A 456 -10.42 11.43 -1.42
N ARG A 457 -10.77 12.68 -1.78
CA ARG A 457 -10.38 13.26 -3.07
C ARG A 457 -8.88 13.53 -3.14
N GLN A 458 -8.26 13.96 -2.03
CA GLN A 458 -6.81 14.18 -1.96
C GLN A 458 -6.05 12.84 -1.99
N THR A 459 -6.49 11.82 -1.24
CA THR A 459 -5.88 10.49 -1.29
C THR A 459 -6.02 9.87 -2.67
N ALA A 460 -7.18 10.01 -3.33
CA ALA A 460 -7.36 9.56 -4.71
C ALA A 460 -6.43 10.27 -5.70
N ALA A 461 -6.16 11.58 -5.52
CA ALA A 461 -5.21 12.31 -6.36
C ALA A 461 -3.77 11.81 -6.20
N PHE A 462 -3.30 11.61 -4.96
CA PHE A 462 -1.97 11.01 -4.69
C PHE A 462 -1.86 9.55 -5.14
N ASN A 463 -2.97 8.82 -5.26
CA ASN A 463 -3.01 7.46 -5.80
C ASN A 463 -3.01 7.43 -7.34
N ALA A 464 -3.47 8.49 -8.00
CA ALA A 464 -3.61 8.56 -9.46
C ALA A 464 -2.38 9.11 -10.20
N VAL A 465 -1.36 9.58 -9.47
CA VAL A 465 -0.13 10.18 -10.01
C VAL A 465 1.09 9.50 -9.40
N ASN A 466 2.18 9.42 -10.18
CA ASN A 466 3.50 9.02 -9.71
C ASN A 466 3.96 9.98 -8.59
N PHE A 467 4.47 9.45 -7.49
CA PHE A 467 4.75 10.25 -6.29
C PHE A 467 5.83 11.32 -6.53
N HIS A 468 6.88 10.99 -7.29
CA HIS A 468 7.92 11.94 -7.72
C HIS A 468 7.42 13.10 -8.61
N ALA A 469 6.12 13.14 -8.97
CA ALA A 469 5.48 14.23 -9.69
C ALA A 469 4.33 14.90 -8.88
N ALA A 470 4.13 14.53 -7.62
CA ALA A 470 2.96 14.92 -6.82
C ALA A 470 3.06 16.30 -6.13
N THR A 471 4.10 17.10 -6.40
CA THR A 471 4.38 18.41 -5.77
C THR A 471 3.17 19.35 -5.72
N GLU A 472 2.43 19.48 -6.84
CA GLU A 472 1.26 20.37 -6.91
C GLU A 472 0.09 19.92 -6.02
N LEU A 473 0.04 18.64 -5.61
CA LEU A 473 -1.02 18.09 -4.75
C LEU A 473 -0.80 18.41 -3.26
N VAL A 474 0.42 18.80 -2.87
CA VAL A 474 0.77 19.11 -1.48
C VAL A 474 -0.02 20.31 -0.93
N ASN A 475 -0.13 21.39 -1.73
CA ASN A 475 -0.81 22.61 -1.28
C ASN A 475 -2.33 22.41 -1.08
N PRO A 476 -3.09 21.77 -2.01
CA PRO A 476 -4.47 21.36 -1.76
C PRO A 476 -4.65 20.48 -0.52
N LEU A 477 -3.77 19.50 -0.30
CA LEU A 477 -3.84 18.60 0.86
C LEU A 477 -3.68 19.35 2.19
N VAL A 478 -2.66 20.21 2.32
CA VAL A 478 -2.44 21.03 3.52
C VAL A 478 -3.61 22.01 3.75
N HIS A 479 -4.19 22.55 2.68
CA HIS A 479 -5.37 23.42 2.79
C HIS A 479 -6.62 22.67 3.30
N ILE A 480 -6.90 21.46 2.82
CA ILE A 480 -8.00 20.62 3.35
C ILE A 480 -7.78 20.28 4.83
N ILE A 481 -6.55 19.94 5.23
CA ILE A 481 -6.17 19.70 6.62
C ILE A 481 -6.44 20.93 7.51
N HIS A 482 -6.13 22.13 7.01
CA HIS A 482 -6.42 23.39 7.70
C HIS A 482 -7.92 23.71 7.78
N LEU A 483 -8.71 23.42 6.74
CA LEU A 483 -10.17 23.56 6.78
C LEU A 483 -10.80 22.61 7.80
N ILE A 484 -10.31 21.37 7.91
CA ILE A 484 -10.72 20.43 8.96
C ILE A 484 -10.38 21.02 10.34
N TRP A 485 -9.17 21.52 10.56
CA TRP A 485 -8.81 22.14 11.84
C TRP A 485 -9.69 23.36 12.20
N THR A 486 -10.07 24.19 11.22
CA THR A 486 -10.82 25.44 11.49
C THR A 486 -12.33 25.28 11.52
N GLN A 487 -12.91 24.33 10.79
CA GLN A 487 -14.37 24.23 10.63
C GLN A 487 -14.99 22.98 11.27
N ALA A 488 -14.24 21.87 11.39
CA ALA A 488 -14.75 20.62 11.94
C ALA A 488 -14.84 20.70 13.46
N ARG A 489 -15.89 21.35 13.98
CA ARG A 489 -16.04 21.69 15.41
C ARG A 489 -15.77 20.50 16.32
N TYR A 490 -16.31 19.34 15.97
CA TYR A 490 -16.18 18.12 16.77
C TYR A 490 -14.86 17.37 16.53
N TYR A 491 -14.19 17.57 15.39
CA TYR A 491 -12.91 16.91 15.10
C TYR A 491 -11.73 17.68 15.67
N ARG A 492 -11.83 19.02 15.69
CA ARG A 492 -10.83 19.98 16.17
C ARG A 492 -10.41 19.70 17.61
N SER A 493 -9.41 18.84 17.73
CA SER A 493 -8.65 18.58 18.95
C SER A 493 -7.24 18.15 18.60
N THR A 494 -6.27 18.49 19.46
CA THR A 494 -4.84 18.20 19.31
C THR A 494 -4.61 16.71 19.08
N LYS A 495 -5.32 15.85 19.82
CA LYS A 495 -5.18 14.39 19.71
C LYS A 495 -5.69 13.88 18.35
N ARG A 496 -6.89 14.27 17.92
CA ARG A 496 -7.47 13.82 16.63
C ARG A 496 -6.64 14.31 15.45
N MET A 497 -6.19 15.56 15.46
CA MET A 497 -5.26 16.03 14.44
C MET A 497 -3.91 15.31 14.48
N THR A 498 -3.36 14.99 15.65
CA THR A 498 -2.11 14.19 15.73
C THR A 498 -2.29 12.80 15.09
N VAL A 499 -3.46 12.16 15.25
CA VAL A 499 -3.82 10.92 14.55
C VAL A 499 -3.89 11.15 13.04
N LEU A 500 -4.70 12.10 12.57
CA LEU A 500 -4.87 12.38 11.14
C LEU A 500 -3.57 12.79 10.44
N LEU A 501 -2.74 13.63 11.05
CA LEU A 501 -1.46 14.07 10.46
C LEU A 501 -0.45 12.92 10.35
N ARG A 502 -0.44 11.98 11.32
CA ARG A 502 0.33 10.73 11.19
C ARG A 502 -0.21 9.88 10.05
N CYS A 503 -1.53 9.69 9.94
CA CYS A 503 -2.13 8.92 8.86
C CYS A 503 -1.85 9.53 7.47
N VAL A 504 -1.85 10.85 7.34
CA VAL A 504 -1.46 11.53 6.09
C VAL A 504 0.03 11.36 5.81
N SER A 505 0.89 11.49 6.83
CA SER A 505 2.34 11.25 6.69
C SER A 505 2.63 9.81 6.25
N GLN A 506 1.90 8.84 6.81
CA GLN A 506 1.97 7.42 6.46
C GLN A 506 1.57 7.17 4.99
N LEU A 507 0.49 7.81 4.52
CA LEU A 507 0.06 7.73 3.12
C LEU A 507 1.15 8.25 2.17
N LEU A 508 1.78 9.38 2.49
CA LEU A 508 2.83 9.95 1.64
C LEU A 508 4.08 9.04 1.60
N VAL A 509 4.46 8.43 2.73
CA VAL A 509 5.55 7.43 2.78
C VAL A 509 5.19 6.17 1.99
N HIS A 510 3.95 5.66 2.10
CA HIS A 510 3.48 4.51 1.34
C HIS A 510 3.55 4.77 -0.17
N ARG A 511 2.99 5.91 -0.63
CA ARG A 511 3.02 6.30 -2.05
C ARG A 511 4.44 6.53 -2.57
N ALA A 512 5.32 7.13 -1.76
CA ALA A 512 6.73 7.27 -2.11
C ALA A 512 7.45 5.92 -2.23
N SER A 513 7.16 4.96 -1.34
CA SER A 513 7.75 3.62 -1.40
C SER A 513 7.25 2.80 -2.60
N GLU A 514 5.96 2.90 -2.95
CA GLU A 514 5.38 2.26 -4.14
C GLU A 514 5.95 2.84 -5.44
N ASP A 515 6.13 4.17 -5.50
CA ASP A 515 6.63 4.89 -6.68
C ASP A 515 8.13 4.69 -6.93
N LEU A 516 8.90 4.33 -5.90
CA LEU A 516 10.32 4.03 -6.01
C LEU A 516 10.60 2.58 -6.43
N ASP A 517 9.84 1.60 -5.92
CA ASP A 517 10.03 0.15 -6.15
C ASP A 517 11.51 -0.27 -6.13
N PHE A 518 12.10 -0.26 -4.92
CA PHE A 518 13.55 -0.35 -4.70
C PHE A 518 14.25 -1.49 -5.47
N PRO A 519 13.73 -2.73 -5.55
CA PRO A 519 14.34 -3.79 -6.37
C PRO A 519 14.47 -3.45 -7.85
N LEU A 520 13.52 -2.72 -8.44
CA LEU A 520 13.60 -2.21 -9.82
C LEU A 520 14.47 -0.96 -9.92
N LEU A 521 14.48 -0.11 -8.90
CA LEU A 521 15.30 1.10 -8.82
C LEU A 521 16.81 0.80 -8.93
N PHE A 522 17.26 -0.37 -8.43
CA PHE A 522 18.63 -0.87 -8.58
C PHE A 522 18.91 -1.62 -9.90
N GLN A 523 17.89 -1.85 -10.73
CA GLN A 523 18.02 -2.48 -12.07
C GLN A 523 17.95 -1.46 -13.22
N GLY A 524 17.38 -0.28 -12.99
CA GLY A 524 17.35 0.84 -13.93
C GLY A 524 18.60 1.73 -13.89
N ASP A 525 18.59 2.78 -14.71
CA ASP A 525 19.68 3.75 -14.77
C ASP A 525 19.79 4.57 -13.47
N ALA A 526 21.01 4.69 -12.94
CA ALA A 526 21.24 5.38 -11.67
C ALA A 526 20.89 6.89 -11.74
N ASP A 527 21.02 7.53 -12.90
CA ASP A 527 20.57 8.93 -13.11
C ASP A 527 19.04 9.08 -12.95
N GLU A 528 18.24 8.15 -13.49
CA GLU A 528 16.78 8.16 -13.31
C GLU A 528 16.41 7.87 -11.86
N GLY A 529 17.02 6.84 -11.27
CA GLY A 529 16.83 6.46 -9.87
C GLY A 529 17.14 7.61 -8.91
N LEU A 530 18.27 8.30 -9.12
CA LEU A 530 18.64 9.50 -8.38
C LEU A 530 17.58 10.60 -8.54
N SER A 531 17.13 10.88 -9.77
CA SER A 531 16.09 11.88 -10.02
C SER A 531 14.77 11.57 -9.29
N ARG A 532 14.34 10.30 -9.30
CA ARG A 532 13.12 9.83 -8.62
C ARG A 532 13.25 9.91 -7.10
N ILE A 533 14.38 9.48 -6.52
CA ILE A 533 14.66 9.65 -5.08
C ILE A 533 14.61 11.13 -4.69
N THR A 534 15.33 12.00 -5.40
CA THR A 534 15.44 13.43 -5.07
C THR A 534 14.08 14.14 -5.11
N LYS A 535 13.25 13.87 -6.13
CA LYS A 535 11.90 14.44 -6.24
C LYS A 535 10.94 13.90 -5.16
N SER A 536 10.98 12.61 -4.85
CA SER A 536 10.18 12.04 -3.76
C SER A 536 10.55 12.63 -2.40
N VAL A 537 11.85 12.87 -2.17
CA VAL A 537 12.35 13.60 -0.99
C VAL A 537 11.85 15.05 -0.96
N GLU A 538 11.82 15.73 -2.10
CA GLU A 538 11.31 17.10 -2.22
C GLU A 538 9.82 17.19 -1.85
N VAL A 539 8.96 16.30 -2.38
CA VAL A 539 7.52 16.26 -2.05
C VAL A 539 7.28 16.03 -0.55
N LEU A 540 8.01 15.10 0.07
CA LEU A 540 7.91 14.81 1.51
C LEU A 540 8.37 16.00 2.37
N LYS A 541 9.50 16.63 2.02
CA LYS A 541 10.02 17.83 2.71
C LYS A 541 9.07 19.02 2.52
N GLN A 542 8.51 19.23 1.32
CA GLN A 542 7.55 20.29 1.03
C GLN A 542 6.26 20.14 1.85
N PHE A 543 5.71 18.93 1.98
CA PHE A 543 4.53 18.69 2.82
C PHE A 543 4.78 19.06 4.29
N LYS A 544 5.89 18.60 4.88
CA LYS A 544 6.26 18.95 6.26
C LYS A 544 6.43 20.46 6.43
N THR A 545 7.14 21.13 5.53
CA THR A 545 7.35 22.58 5.57
C THR A 545 6.03 23.35 5.46
N ARG A 546 5.19 23.06 4.44
CA ARG A 546 3.91 23.76 4.24
C ARG A 546 2.93 23.54 5.39
N LEU A 547 2.90 22.36 5.98
CA LEU A 547 2.08 22.08 7.16
C LEU A 547 2.60 22.81 8.42
N LEU A 548 3.92 23.01 8.55
CA LEU A 548 4.50 23.82 9.62
C LEU A 548 4.29 25.33 9.42
N GLU A 549 4.40 25.85 8.19
CA GLU A 549 4.02 27.23 7.84
C GLU A 549 2.57 27.52 8.25
N TYR A 550 1.64 26.62 7.90
CA TYR A 550 0.24 26.73 8.30
C TYR A 550 0.07 26.62 9.82
N LYS A 551 0.72 25.66 10.48
CA LYS A 551 0.70 25.54 11.95
C LYS A 551 1.12 26.86 12.60
N GLU A 552 2.24 27.45 12.19
CA GLU A 552 2.77 28.70 12.77
C GLU A 552 1.81 29.88 12.53
N LYS A 553 1.40 30.10 11.27
CA LYS A 553 0.46 31.16 10.87
C LYS A 553 -0.85 31.13 11.65
N TYR A 554 -1.35 29.94 11.97
CA TYR A 554 -2.61 29.74 12.72
C TYR A 554 -2.40 29.33 14.19
N SER A 555 -1.17 29.41 14.72
CA SER A 555 -0.87 29.34 16.16
C SER A 555 -0.96 30.71 16.85
N SER A 556 -0.84 31.79 16.08
CA SER A 556 -0.71 33.17 16.56
C SER A 556 -1.90 34.09 16.19
N ASN A 557 -2.58 33.84 15.08
CA ASN A 557 -3.70 34.66 14.62
C ASN A 557 -5.03 34.35 15.34
N GLN A 558 -5.73 35.40 15.76
CA GLN A 558 -6.86 35.37 16.72
C GLN A 558 -8.21 34.91 16.12
N GLN A 559 -8.27 33.79 15.38
CA GLN A 559 -9.56 33.11 15.15
C GLN A 559 -9.88 32.16 16.32
N LEU A 560 -10.30 32.79 17.43
CA LEU A 560 -10.76 32.15 18.66
C LEU A 560 -12.12 31.47 18.45
N LEU A 561 -12.08 30.31 17.80
CA LEU A 561 -13.27 29.48 17.54
C LEU A 561 -13.80 28.89 18.86
N PRO A 562 -15.10 29.05 19.17
CA PRO A 562 -15.72 28.59 20.42
C PRO A 562 -15.34 27.17 20.82
N ALA A 563 -15.01 26.99 22.10
CA ALA A 563 -14.61 25.70 22.62
C ALA A 563 -15.74 24.66 22.50
N LEU A 564 -15.40 23.38 22.59
CA LEU A 564 -16.41 22.36 22.86
C LEU A 564 -16.82 22.45 24.33
N PRO A 565 -18.13 22.43 24.66
CA PRO A 565 -18.55 21.99 25.98
C PRO A 565 -18.06 20.56 26.17
N SER A 566 -17.12 20.36 27.10
CA SER A 566 -16.43 19.08 27.28
C SER A 566 -17.41 17.93 27.59
N THR A 567 -17.69 17.09 26.59
CA THR A 567 -18.42 15.83 26.76
C THR A 567 -17.63 14.79 27.59
N SER A 568 -16.35 15.07 27.83
CA SER A 568 -15.48 14.37 28.76
C SER A 568 -16.01 14.40 30.21
N ARG A 569 -15.72 13.32 30.94
CA ARG A 569 -16.10 13.08 32.35
C ARG A 569 -15.71 14.20 33.32
N ALA A 570 -14.74 15.06 32.95
CA ALA A 570 -14.26 16.17 33.75
C ALA A 570 -15.27 17.34 33.94
N ALA A 571 -16.23 17.53 33.04
CA ALA A 571 -17.21 18.62 33.18
C ALA A 571 -18.30 18.34 34.23
N ALA A 572 -18.48 17.07 34.64
CA ALA A 572 -19.54 16.68 35.58
C ALA A 572 -19.24 17.07 37.04
N SER A 573 -18.00 17.44 37.35
CA SER A 573 -17.56 17.85 38.70
C SER A 573 -17.63 19.37 38.95
N SER A 574 -18.00 20.17 37.95
CA SER A 574 -18.01 21.64 38.03
C SER A 574 -19.41 22.23 37.76
N LEU A 575 -20.42 21.81 38.54
CA LEU A 575 -21.73 22.46 38.56
C LEU A 575 -21.74 23.64 39.56
N SER A 576 -20.82 24.58 39.35
CA SER A 576 -20.70 25.83 40.09
C SER A 576 -20.86 27.00 39.13
N THR A 577 -21.83 27.86 39.38
CA THR A 577 -22.09 29.06 38.58
C THR A 577 -20.98 30.08 38.74
N ASP A 578 -20.15 30.28 37.72
CA ASP A 578 -19.68 31.63 37.36
C ASP A 578 -19.05 31.74 35.95
N SER A 579 -18.99 32.99 35.48
CA SER A 579 -18.33 33.54 34.29
C SER A 579 -17.56 32.63 33.31
N THR A 580 -18.05 32.60 32.06
CA THR A 580 -17.29 32.64 30.79
C THR A 580 -15.79 32.27 30.83
N SER A 581 -15.47 31.02 30.48
CA SER A 581 -14.11 30.61 30.07
C SER A 581 -14.18 29.42 29.11
N GLU A 582 -14.53 29.69 27.85
CA GLU A 582 -14.39 28.70 26.78
C GLU A 582 -12.91 28.40 26.52
N ALA A 583 -12.49 27.15 26.73
CA ALA A 583 -11.10 26.73 26.57
C ALA A 583 -10.69 26.64 25.09
N PHE A 584 -10.30 27.78 24.50
CA PHE A 584 -9.89 27.88 23.09
C PHE A 584 -8.70 26.98 22.76
N GLU A 585 -8.95 25.88 22.03
CA GLU A 585 -7.88 24.97 21.63
C GLU A 585 -7.10 25.51 20.41
N LEU A 586 -5.80 25.75 20.62
CA LEU A 586 -4.82 26.23 19.64
C LEU A 586 -4.16 25.05 18.89
N TRP A 587 -3.65 25.28 17.67
CA TRP A 587 -3.10 24.21 16.81
C TRP A 587 -1.70 23.73 17.25
N ARG A 588 -1.62 23.10 18.41
CA ARG A 588 -0.37 22.75 19.10
C ARG A 588 -0.08 21.25 19.04
N PHE A 589 0.74 20.82 18.08
CA PHE A 589 1.33 19.47 18.05
C PHE A 589 2.87 19.55 18.03
N SER A 590 3.55 18.55 18.61
CA SER A 590 5.00 18.38 18.44
C SER A 590 5.30 17.89 17.02
N PRO A 591 6.21 18.54 16.26
CA PRO A 591 6.62 18.05 14.96
C PRO A 591 7.26 16.64 15.03
N GLU A 592 7.99 16.35 16.11
CA GLU A 592 8.64 15.05 16.33
C GLU A 592 7.61 13.93 16.54
N ASP A 593 6.55 14.22 17.31
CA ASP A 593 5.46 13.25 17.54
C ASP A 593 4.68 12.90 16.27
N VAL A 594 4.59 13.83 15.31
CA VAL A 594 3.81 13.66 14.08
C VAL A 594 4.65 13.10 12.93
N PHE A 595 5.82 13.70 12.67
CA PHE A 595 6.64 13.38 11.50
C PHE A 595 7.78 12.40 11.84
N GLY A 596 8.27 12.39 13.08
CA GLY A 596 9.53 11.73 13.47
C GLY A 596 9.60 10.23 13.17
N TYR A 597 8.52 9.50 13.48
CA TYR A 597 8.50 8.03 13.34
C TYR A 597 8.45 7.56 11.88
N ALA A 598 7.58 8.16 11.05
CA ALA A 598 7.35 7.73 9.67
C ALA A 598 8.09 8.63 8.67
N LEU A 599 7.68 9.89 8.54
CA LEU A 599 8.15 10.78 7.47
C LEU A 599 9.63 11.13 7.62
N ASP A 600 10.09 11.57 8.79
CA ASP A 600 11.48 11.96 8.98
C ASP A 600 12.44 10.76 8.95
N SER A 601 12.02 9.62 9.49
CA SER A 601 12.82 8.39 9.44
C SER A 601 12.99 7.87 8.01
N PHE A 602 11.93 7.92 7.20
CA PHE A 602 11.98 7.52 5.79
C PHE A 602 12.73 8.55 4.92
N VAL A 603 12.52 9.85 5.15
CA VAL A 603 13.29 10.92 4.46
C VAL A 603 14.78 10.77 4.72
N ALA A 604 15.21 10.47 5.95
CA ALA A 604 16.62 10.23 6.26
C ALA A 604 17.19 8.99 5.54
N GLN A 605 16.38 7.97 5.29
CA GLN A 605 16.78 6.78 4.51
C GLN A 605 16.80 7.04 3.00
N LEU A 606 15.92 7.91 2.50
CA LEU A 606 16.00 8.37 1.11
C LEU A 606 17.19 9.29 0.88
N ASP A 607 17.54 10.16 1.84
CA ASP A 607 18.78 10.95 1.79
C ASP A 607 20.02 10.02 1.87
N ASP A 608 20.00 8.91 2.64
CA ASP A 608 21.04 7.87 2.56
C ASP A 608 21.14 7.27 1.15
N MET A 609 20.01 6.80 0.59
CA MET A 609 19.97 6.18 -0.75
C MET A 609 20.42 7.14 -1.84
N ARG A 610 20.07 8.42 -1.71
CA ARG A 610 20.54 9.48 -2.60
C ARG A 610 22.07 9.51 -2.68
N THR A 611 22.79 9.48 -1.56
CA THR A 611 24.28 9.48 -1.57
C THR A 611 24.89 8.23 -2.23
N LEU A 612 24.19 7.10 -2.15
CA LEU A 612 24.57 5.87 -2.84
C LEU A 612 24.37 6.01 -4.36
N PHE A 613 23.23 6.54 -4.80
CA PHE A 613 22.94 6.77 -6.21
C PHE A 613 23.81 7.89 -6.84
N GLU A 614 24.14 8.95 -6.08
CA GLU A 614 25.14 9.97 -6.48
C GLU A 614 26.53 9.35 -6.70
N SER A 615 26.90 8.33 -5.92
CA SER A 615 28.11 7.56 -6.17
C SER A 615 27.99 6.65 -7.39
N ALA A 616 26.83 6.03 -7.62
CA ALA A 616 26.58 5.18 -8.78
C ALA A 616 26.66 5.95 -10.11
N VAL A 617 26.00 7.11 -10.21
CA VAL A 617 26.09 8.01 -11.38
C VAL A 617 27.54 8.41 -11.67
N SER A 618 28.31 8.73 -10.64
CA SER A 618 29.74 9.05 -10.79
C SER A 618 30.58 7.87 -11.29
N PHE A 619 30.18 6.62 -11.03
CA PHE A 619 30.86 5.42 -11.51
C PHE A 619 30.37 4.98 -12.90
N GLN A 620 29.13 5.27 -13.31
CA GLN A 620 28.65 5.03 -14.69
C GLN A 620 29.50 5.79 -15.73
N ASN A 621 30.05 6.96 -15.39
CA ASN A 621 30.93 7.70 -16.29
C ASN A 621 32.26 6.97 -16.59
N LEU A 622 32.65 5.94 -15.83
CA LEU A 622 33.81 5.10 -16.13
C LEU A 622 33.63 4.26 -17.41
N GLU A 623 32.40 3.99 -17.86
CA GLU A 623 32.16 3.30 -19.14
C GLU A 623 32.60 4.12 -20.36
N LYS A 624 32.73 5.44 -20.21
CA LYS A 624 33.06 6.39 -21.30
C LYS A 624 34.54 6.76 -21.34
N ILE A 625 35.37 6.15 -20.48
CA ILE A 625 36.78 6.50 -20.27
C ILE A 625 37.69 5.49 -20.97
N GLU A 626 38.24 5.88 -22.12
CA GLU A 626 39.24 5.13 -22.89
C GLU A 626 40.60 5.84 -22.94
N PHE A 627 41.62 5.31 -22.26
CA PHE A 627 43.01 5.75 -22.36
C PHE A 627 43.66 5.29 -23.67
N GLY A 628 44.33 6.23 -24.34
CA GLY A 628 45.19 5.96 -25.50
C GLY A 628 46.64 5.61 -25.13
N GLY A 629 47.52 5.62 -26.13
CA GLY A 629 48.97 5.46 -25.94
C GLY A 629 49.43 4.02 -25.62
N LEU A 630 50.75 3.87 -25.37
CA LEU A 630 51.42 2.57 -25.24
C LEU A 630 50.86 1.68 -24.11
N ARG A 631 50.40 2.30 -23.02
CA ARG A 631 49.83 1.62 -21.84
C ARG A 631 48.30 1.64 -21.80
N GLY A 632 47.64 2.37 -22.70
CA GLY A 632 46.19 2.58 -22.69
C GLY A 632 45.36 1.30 -22.58
N LYS A 633 45.71 0.26 -23.36
CA LYS A 633 45.05 -1.07 -23.27
C LYS A 633 45.11 -1.69 -21.86
N GLN A 634 46.21 -1.51 -21.12
CA GLN A 634 46.35 -2.02 -19.76
C GLN A 634 45.56 -1.18 -18.75
N LEU A 635 45.51 0.14 -18.93
CA LEU A 635 44.75 1.06 -18.08
C LEU A 635 43.24 0.87 -18.28
N ASN A 636 42.77 0.72 -19.52
CA ASN A 636 41.38 0.44 -19.87
C ASN A 636 40.88 -0.86 -19.24
N GLU A 637 41.68 -1.93 -19.32
CA GLU A 637 41.32 -3.21 -18.70
C GLU A 637 41.23 -3.10 -17.17
N ARG A 638 42.11 -2.32 -16.51
CA ARG A 638 42.00 -2.06 -15.06
C ARG A 638 40.77 -1.24 -14.69
N VAL A 639 40.41 -0.21 -15.47
CA VAL A 639 39.16 0.55 -15.23
C VAL A 639 37.93 -0.31 -15.47
N ARG A 640 37.93 -1.13 -16.54
CA ARG A 640 36.87 -2.11 -16.81
C ARG A 640 36.70 -3.06 -15.62
N GLN A 641 37.78 -3.58 -15.04
CA GLN A 641 37.73 -4.43 -13.85
C GLN A 641 37.17 -3.71 -12.60
N VAL A 642 37.56 -2.45 -12.36
CA VAL A 642 36.98 -1.64 -11.27
C VAL A 642 35.49 -1.40 -11.50
N HIS A 643 35.09 -1.07 -12.72
CA HIS A 643 33.70 -0.79 -13.06
C HIS A 643 32.82 -2.06 -13.01
N THR A 644 33.34 -3.23 -13.41
CA THR A 644 32.65 -4.52 -13.19
C THR A 644 32.48 -4.81 -11.70
N GLN A 645 33.53 -4.63 -10.89
CA GLN A 645 33.44 -4.79 -9.42
C GLN A 645 32.41 -3.82 -8.81
N PHE A 646 32.32 -2.59 -9.33
CA PHE A 646 31.27 -1.64 -8.95
C PHE A 646 29.87 -2.18 -9.29
N LYS A 647 29.64 -2.65 -10.52
CA LYS A 647 28.33 -3.21 -10.94
C LYS A 647 27.92 -4.42 -10.09
N GLU A 648 28.84 -5.37 -9.86
CA GLU A 648 28.59 -6.52 -8.97
C GLU A 648 28.17 -6.09 -7.55
N ILE A 649 28.75 -5.01 -7.02
CA ILE A 649 28.46 -4.47 -5.68
C ILE A 649 27.15 -3.65 -5.67
N PHE A 650 26.80 -2.99 -6.78
CA PHE A 650 25.55 -2.26 -6.93
C PHE A 650 24.36 -3.21 -7.12
N GLU A 651 24.48 -4.22 -8.00
CA GLU A 651 23.46 -5.23 -8.25
C GLU A 651 23.10 -6.04 -6.98
N GLN A 652 24.05 -6.25 -6.06
CA GLN A 652 23.78 -6.85 -4.74
C GLN A 652 22.72 -6.11 -3.92
N TRP A 653 22.48 -4.82 -4.16
CA TRP A 653 21.40 -4.08 -3.48
C TRP A 653 20.00 -4.51 -3.92
N THR A 654 19.81 -5.04 -5.14
CA THR A 654 18.53 -5.65 -5.57
C THR A 654 18.09 -6.80 -4.66
N LEU A 655 19.07 -7.52 -4.06
CA LEU A 655 18.85 -8.64 -3.15
C LEU A 655 18.75 -8.19 -1.69
N THR A 656 19.08 -6.94 -1.37
CA THR A 656 18.83 -6.40 -0.03
C THR A 656 17.34 -6.15 0.12
N LYS A 657 16.72 -6.80 1.12
CA LYS A 657 15.30 -6.61 1.44
C LYS A 657 15.10 -5.21 2.05
N PHE A 658 14.98 -4.20 1.20
CA PHE A 658 14.53 -2.87 1.57
C PHE A 658 13.03 -2.90 1.77
N ASP A 659 12.63 -3.15 3.02
CA ASP A 659 11.23 -3.24 3.41
C ASP A 659 10.81 -1.98 4.18
N ALA A 660 10.38 -0.96 3.44
CA ALA A 660 9.77 0.25 4.00
C ALA A 660 8.37 -0.05 4.56
N ALA A 661 7.65 -1.05 4.05
CA ALA A 661 6.36 -1.47 4.59
C ALA A 661 6.50 -2.00 6.03
N ALA A 662 7.63 -2.61 6.39
CA ALA A 662 7.98 -2.97 7.76
C ALA A 662 8.28 -1.77 8.69
N GLN A 663 8.28 -0.51 8.21
CA GLN A 663 8.14 0.69 9.04
C GLN A 663 6.67 1.14 9.18
N LEU A 664 5.81 0.71 8.25
CA LEU A 664 4.37 1.03 8.27
C LEU A 664 3.61 0.09 9.23
N ASP A 665 4.02 -1.17 9.33
CA ASP A 665 3.48 -2.18 10.27
C ASP A 665 4.00 -1.99 11.71
N ALA A 666 3.57 -0.90 12.33
CA ALA A 666 3.89 -0.53 13.72
C ALA A 666 3.40 -1.53 14.80
N GLN A 667 2.76 -2.65 14.43
CA GLN A 667 2.38 -3.73 15.33
C GLN A 667 3.49 -4.77 15.55
N LEU A 668 4.54 -4.80 14.71
CA LEU A 668 5.62 -5.78 14.80
C LEU A 668 6.87 -5.22 15.52
N PRO A 669 7.28 -5.79 16.68
CA PRO A 669 8.39 -5.25 17.48
C PRO A 669 9.80 -5.43 16.88
N SER A 670 9.89 -5.93 15.65
CA SER A 670 11.13 -6.25 14.93
C SER A 670 11.66 -5.11 14.04
N SER A 671 10.85 -4.09 13.71
CA SER A 671 11.17 -3.04 12.73
C SER A 671 12.54 -2.35 12.94
N GLY A 672 12.95 -2.15 14.20
CA GLY A 672 14.26 -1.58 14.56
C GLY A 672 15.49 -2.42 14.16
N GLY A 673 15.30 -3.66 13.71
CA GLY A 673 16.35 -4.50 13.11
C GLY A 673 16.66 -4.12 11.67
N ASN A 674 15.64 -3.82 10.84
CA ASN A 674 15.81 -3.55 9.41
C ASN A 674 16.63 -2.29 9.15
N ASN A 675 16.35 -1.19 9.86
CA ASN A 675 17.12 0.06 9.71
C ASN A 675 18.60 -0.11 10.13
N LYS A 676 18.87 -0.90 11.19
CA LYS A 676 20.25 -1.24 11.59
C LYS A 676 20.96 -2.13 10.57
N HIS A 677 20.23 -3.04 9.92
CA HIS A 677 20.76 -3.85 8.82
C HIS A 677 21.11 -2.96 7.61
N PHE A 678 20.19 -2.10 7.20
CA PHE A 678 20.36 -1.13 6.12
C PHE A 678 21.58 -0.22 6.33
N LYS A 679 21.66 0.49 7.46
CA LYS A 679 22.83 1.33 7.84
C LYS A 679 24.14 0.55 8.00
N ARG A 680 24.10 -0.80 8.09
CA ARG A 680 25.30 -1.66 8.06
C ARG A 680 25.71 -1.99 6.62
N GLN A 681 24.77 -2.31 5.74
CA GLN A 681 25.09 -2.54 4.32
C GLN A 681 25.52 -1.25 3.61
N LEU A 682 24.94 -0.10 3.98
CA LEU A 682 25.34 1.22 3.47
C LEU A 682 26.81 1.53 3.79
N ARG A 683 27.25 1.29 5.03
CA ARG A 683 28.66 1.46 5.41
C ARG A 683 29.58 0.51 4.66
N LYS A 684 29.21 -0.78 4.55
CA LYS A 684 29.95 -1.74 3.73
C LYS A 684 30.08 -1.32 2.27
N PHE A 685 29.01 -0.79 1.67
CA PHE A 685 29.06 -0.28 0.31
C PHE A 685 30.10 0.85 0.18
N PHE A 686 30.08 1.84 1.06
CA PHE A 686 31.08 2.92 1.04
C PHE A 686 32.50 2.46 1.37
N GLU A 687 32.68 1.46 2.24
CA GLU A 687 33.98 0.79 2.47
C GLU A 687 34.55 0.19 1.17
N HIS A 688 33.70 -0.44 0.33
CA HIS A 688 34.13 -0.96 -0.96
C HIS A 688 34.32 0.15 -2.00
N ILE A 689 33.45 1.16 -2.07
CA ILE A 689 33.60 2.31 -2.98
C ILE A 689 34.92 3.02 -2.73
N HIS A 690 35.31 3.26 -1.48
CA HIS A 690 36.61 3.84 -1.13
C HIS A 690 37.78 2.99 -1.65
N ALA A 691 37.70 1.66 -1.53
CA ALA A 691 38.72 0.75 -2.08
C ALA A 691 38.72 0.70 -3.63
N LEU A 692 37.59 1.00 -4.30
CA LEU A 692 37.55 1.19 -5.75
C LEU A 692 38.09 2.56 -6.18
N GLU A 693 37.82 3.62 -5.42
CA GLU A 693 38.40 4.95 -5.62
C GLU A 693 39.92 4.94 -5.48
N GLN A 694 40.48 4.23 -4.50
CA GLN A 694 41.94 4.02 -4.37
C GLN A 694 42.52 3.33 -5.61
N LYS A 695 41.87 2.30 -6.15
CA LYS A 695 42.30 1.65 -7.41
C LYS A 695 42.29 2.64 -8.57
N LEU A 696 41.21 3.41 -8.74
CA LEU A 696 41.10 4.45 -9.77
C LEU A 696 42.20 5.52 -9.63
N ALA A 697 42.47 5.99 -8.41
CA ALA A 697 43.54 6.93 -8.15
C ALA A 697 44.91 6.41 -8.62
N THR A 698 45.27 5.16 -8.33
CA THR A 698 46.53 4.57 -8.84
C THR A 698 46.58 4.47 -10.37
N ILE A 699 45.43 4.22 -11.02
CA ILE A 699 45.33 4.18 -12.49
C ILE A 699 45.50 5.58 -13.07
N PHE A 700 44.87 6.61 -12.49
CA PHE A 700 44.98 7.99 -12.93
C PHE A 700 46.38 8.57 -12.68
N VAL A 701 47.00 8.30 -11.52
CA VAL A 701 48.41 8.66 -11.24
C VAL A 701 49.35 8.03 -12.28
N GLN A 702 49.08 6.80 -12.73
CA GLN A 702 49.85 6.21 -13.83
C GLN A 702 49.56 6.89 -15.18
N ALA A 703 48.28 7.13 -15.51
CA ALA A 703 47.89 7.77 -16.77
C ALA A 703 48.47 9.18 -16.94
N TYR A 704 48.44 10.02 -15.90
CA TYR A 704 49.03 11.35 -15.91
C TYR A 704 50.56 11.31 -16.07
N LYS A 705 51.25 10.30 -15.51
CA LYS A 705 52.70 10.09 -15.66
C LYS A 705 53.09 9.49 -17.02
N ASP A 706 52.15 8.85 -17.71
CA ASP A 706 52.32 8.35 -19.07
C ASP A 706 52.09 9.46 -20.14
N CYS A 707 51.56 10.64 -19.75
CA CYS A 707 51.46 11.82 -20.61
C CYS A 707 52.79 12.58 -20.71
N GLN A 708 53.09 13.06 -21.92
CA GLN A 708 54.38 13.68 -22.29
C GLN A 708 54.29 15.17 -22.67
N ASN A 709 53.09 15.71 -22.91
CA ASN A 709 52.92 17.10 -23.31
C ASN A 709 51.64 17.73 -22.72
N TRP A 710 51.56 19.06 -22.74
CA TRP A 710 50.46 19.80 -22.09
C TRP A 710 49.09 19.52 -22.72
N GLU A 711 49.06 19.23 -24.02
CA GLU A 711 47.83 18.88 -24.73
C GLU A 711 47.25 17.53 -24.27
N GLN A 712 48.10 16.51 -24.05
CA GLN A 712 47.70 15.21 -23.50
C GLN A 712 47.19 15.35 -22.06
N LEU A 713 47.90 16.11 -21.22
CA LEU A 713 47.48 16.39 -19.84
C LEU A 713 46.11 17.07 -19.80
N THR A 714 45.92 18.11 -20.61
CA THR A 714 44.65 18.83 -20.72
C THR A 714 43.52 17.91 -21.17
N LYS A 715 43.73 17.15 -22.26
CA LYS A 715 42.73 16.18 -22.75
C LYS A 715 42.35 15.15 -21.68
N LEU A 716 43.32 14.64 -20.93
CA LEU A 716 43.09 13.69 -19.84
C LEU A 716 42.28 14.30 -18.69
N THR A 717 42.59 15.53 -18.25
CA THR A 717 41.83 16.22 -17.20
C THR A 717 40.38 16.50 -17.62
N VAL A 718 40.16 16.96 -18.85
CA VAL A 718 38.80 17.18 -19.41
C VAL A 718 38.00 15.87 -19.50
N MET A 719 38.66 14.80 -19.97
CA MET A 719 38.09 13.46 -20.14
C MET A 719 37.68 12.81 -18.80
N LEU A 720 38.50 12.93 -17.76
CA LEU A 720 38.17 12.40 -16.42
C LEU A 720 37.12 13.27 -15.72
N GLY A 721 37.16 14.59 -15.93
CA GLY A 721 36.16 15.53 -15.46
C GLY A 721 36.18 15.79 -13.96
N ASN A 722 35.65 16.96 -13.57
CA ASN A 722 35.65 17.41 -12.18
C ASN A 722 34.92 16.45 -11.21
N SER A 723 33.86 15.77 -11.66
CA SER A 723 33.06 14.87 -10.81
C SER A 723 33.81 13.63 -10.33
N ILE A 724 34.81 13.15 -11.08
CA ILE A 724 35.68 12.03 -10.69
C ILE A 724 36.93 12.56 -10.00
N LEU A 725 37.57 13.61 -10.55
CA LEU A 725 38.83 14.15 -10.02
C LEU A 725 38.67 14.80 -8.62
N GLN A 726 37.51 15.37 -8.30
CA GLN A 726 37.23 15.99 -6.99
C GLN A 726 36.73 15.00 -5.92
N ARG A 727 36.68 13.68 -6.21
CA ARG A 727 36.28 12.70 -5.18
C ARG A 727 37.31 12.67 -4.06
N HIS A 728 36.82 12.71 -2.82
CA HIS A 728 37.61 12.88 -1.60
C HIS A 728 38.78 11.89 -1.40
N THR A 729 38.68 10.65 -1.91
CA THR A 729 39.77 9.67 -1.90
C THR A 729 40.78 9.86 -3.04
N ILE A 730 40.35 10.40 -4.17
CA ILE A 730 41.12 10.43 -5.42
C ILE A 730 42.02 11.67 -5.48
N LEU A 731 41.50 12.84 -5.09
CA LEU A 731 42.24 14.11 -5.14
C LEU A 731 43.56 14.09 -4.31
N PRO A 732 43.61 13.56 -3.06
CA PRO A 732 44.84 13.55 -2.28
C PRO A 732 45.96 12.68 -2.89
N GLU A 733 45.60 11.53 -3.46
CA GLU A 733 46.53 10.62 -4.14
C GLU A 733 47.09 11.24 -5.44
N LEU A 734 46.28 12.04 -6.14
CA LEU A 734 46.71 12.73 -7.36
C LEU A 734 47.78 13.82 -7.10
N ARG A 735 47.93 14.35 -5.88
CA ARG A 735 48.99 15.35 -5.55
C ARG A 735 50.40 14.91 -5.96
N VAL A 736 50.67 13.59 -5.99
CA VAL A 736 51.96 13.02 -6.40
C VAL A 736 52.31 13.28 -7.89
N ILE A 737 51.39 13.82 -8.69
CA ILE A 737 51.62 14.22 -10.09
C ILE A 737 51.94 15.72 -10.26
N GLU A 738 51.78 16.55 -9.23
CA GLU A 738 51.90 18.02 -9.34
C GLU A 738 53.25 18.45 -9.93
N SER A 739 54.34 17.83 -9.47
CA SER A 739 55.69 18.06 -10.00
C SER A 739 55.88 17.62 -11.45
N HIS A 740 55.12 16.63 -11.92
CA HIS A 740 55.11 16.19 -13.33
C HIS A 740 54.34 17.18 -14.22
N LEU A 741 53.22 17.72 -13.73
CA LEU A 741 52.47 18.77 -14.42
C LEU A 741 53.32 20.05 -14.56
N LEU A 742 53.97 20.47 -13.47
CA LEU A 742 54.85 21.64 -13.46
C LEU A 742 56.09 21.44 -14.34
N HIS A 743 56.69 20.24 -14.36
CA HIS A 743 57.85 19.95 -15.22
C HIS A 743 57.48 20.01 -16.71
N ILE A 744 56.36 19.44 -17.14
CA ILE A 744 55.91 19.51 -18.54
C ILE A 744 55.52 20.94 -18.94
N TYR A 745 54.94 21.72 -18.02
CA TYR A 745 54.67 23.14 -18.25
C TYR A 745 55.95 23.95 -18.47
N ASP A 746 56.96 23.73 -17.62
CA ASP A 746 58.28 24.37 -17.72
C ASP A 746 59.02 23.94 -19.01
N GLU A 747 58.95 22.66 -19.39
CA GLU A 747 59.58 22.18 -20.63
C GLU A 747 58.92 22.76 -21.90
N GLU A 748 57.58 22.77 -22.00
CA GLU A 748 56.89 23.41 -23.14
C GLU A 748 57.14 24.93 -23.19
N LEU A 749 57.23 25.59 -22.03
CA LEU A 749 57.54 27.02 -21.94
C LEU A 749 58.98 27.31 -22.40
N GLN A 750 59.97 26.52 -21.97
CA GLN A 750 61.36 26.66 -22.41
C GLN A 750 61.54 26.34 -23.90
N GLN A 751 60.81 25.34 -24.42
CA GLN A 751 60.79 25.05 -25.87
C GLN A 751 60.18 26.21 -26.67
N LEU A 752 59.11 26.84 -26.17
CA LEU A 752 58.51 28.03 -26.79
C LEU A 752 59.44 29.25 -26.72
N GLU A 753 60.04 29.53 -25.56
CA GLU A 753 60.97 30.64 -25.38
C GLU A 753 62.21 30.49 -26.28
N GLY A 754 62.86 29.33 -26.29
CA GLY A 754 64.03 29.07 -27.12
C GLY A 754 63.73 29.18 -28.62
N SER A 755 62.65 28.56 -29.09
CA SER A 755 62.28 28.60 -30.52
C SER A 755 61.78 29.97 -31.00
N ALA A 756 61.26 30.81 -30.10
CA ALA A 756 60.98 32.21 -30.41
C ALA A 756 62.26 33.06 -30.37
N HIS A 757 63.12 32.87 -29.36
CA HIS A 757 64.33 33.69 -29.15
C HIS A 757 65.33 33.57 -30.30
N GLU A 758 65.58 32.36 -30.83
CA GLU A 758 66.48 32.15 -31.97
C GLU A 758 66.03 32.94 -33.22
N VAL A 759 64.73 32.89 -33.52
CA VAL A 759 64.14 33.60 -34.67
C VAL A 759 64.10 35.11 -34.46
N LEU A 760 63.81 35.57 -33.24
CA LEU A 760 63.81 37.00 -32.89
C LEU A 760 65.22 37.60 -32.95
N LEU A 761 66.24 36.86 -32.51
CA LEU A 761 67.64 37.29 -32.59
C LEU A 761 68.10 37.43 -34.05
N GLU A 762 67.83 36.44 -34.90
CA GLU A 762 68.13 36.55 -36.34
C GLU A 762 67.31 37.64 -37.05
N PHE A 763 66.10 37.95 -36.56
CA PHE A 763 65.29 39.06 -37.06
C PHE A 763 65.94 40.44 -36.81
N GLU A 764 66.68 40.63 -35.71
CA GLU A 764 67.44 41.88 -35.49
C GLU A 764 68.50 42.12 -36.58
N PHE A 765 69.07 41.04 -37.15
CA PHE A 765 70.12 41.13 -38.18
C PHE A 765 69.60 41.05 -39.62
N ARG A 766 68.50 40.34 -39.89
CA ARG A 766 67.99 40.09 -41.26
C ARG A 766 66.56 40.56 -41.51
N GLY A 767 65.87 41.10 -40.51
CA GLY A 767 64.46 41.49 -40.58
C GLY A 767 63.56 40.31 -40.92
N ILE A 768 62.48 40.57 -41.68
CA ILE A 768 61.45 39.58 -42.05
C ILE A 768 62.06 38.29 -42.68
N SER A 769 63.20 38.42 -43.36
CA SER A 769 63.93 37.30 -43.99
C SER A 769 64.51 36.27 -43.00
N ALA A 770 64.52 36.55 -41.69
CA ALA A 770 64.90 35.60 -40.65
C ALA A 770 63.78 34.61 -40.28
N ILE A 771 62.52 34.99 -40.48
CA ILE A 771 61.38 34.22 -39.96
C ILE A 771 61.16 32.98 -40.85
N PRO A 772 61.03 31.76 -40.28
CA PRO A 772 60.87 30.53 -41.05
C PRO A 772 59.47 30.47 -41.68
N ILE A 773 59.36 30.95 -42.92
CA ILE A 773 58.11 31.05 -43.70
C ILE A 773 58.05 29.93 -44.75
N GLN A 774 56.88 29.31 -44.92
CA GLN A 774 56.69 28.25 -45.93
C GLN A 774 56.78 28.79 -47.36
N TRP A 775 57.36 28.00 -48.27
CA TRP A 775 57.57 28.39 -49.65
C TRP A 775 56.25 28.74 -50.36
N GLY A 776 56.17 29.95 -50.92
CA GLY A 776 54.98 30.49 -51.59
C GLY A 776 54.14 31.47 -50.76
N PHE A 777 54.39 31.63 -49.46
CA PHE A 777 53.68 32.62 -48.64
C PHE A 777 54.24 34.05 -48.79
N PRO A 778 53.39 35.10 -48.77
CA PRO A 778 53.86 36.49 -48.74
C PRO A 778 54.63 36.79 -47.45
N PRO A 779 55.83 37.43 -47.48
CA PRO A 779 56.71 37.53 -46.31
C PRO A 779 56.05 38.14 -45.06
N THR A 780 55.39 39.28 -45.18
CA THR A 780 54.73 39.95 -44.05
C THR A 780 53.56 39.15 -43.47
N ALA A 781 52.81 38.44 -44.32
CA ALA A 781 51.69 37.60 -43.89
C ALA A 781 52.17 36.32 -43.20
N GLY A 782 53.20 35.66 -43.77
CA GLY A 782 53.83 34.49 -43.15
C GLY A 782 54.45 34.81 -41.79
N ALA A 783 55.07 35.98 -41.64
CA ALA A 783 55.60 36.46 -40.36
C ALA A 783 54.51 36.66 -39.30
N LEU A 784 53.35 37.24 -39.68
CA LEU A 784 52.21 37.39 -38.78
C LEU A 784 51.60 36.04 -38.40
N MET A 785 51.46 35.10 -39.34
CA MET A 785 50.98 33.75 -39.04
C MET A 785 51.92 32.96 -38.11
N TRP A 786 53.23 33.15 -38.23
CA TRP A 786 54.22 32.53 -37.32
C TRP A 786 54.07 33.08 -35.89
N LEU A 787 53.93 34.40 -35.74
CA LEU A 787 53.64 35.04 -34.44
C LEU A 787 52.30 34.55 -33.86
N GLU A 788 51.25 34.50 -34.68
CA GLU A 788 49.93 34.01 -34.26
C GLU A 788 49.98 32.55 -33.79
N GLN A 789 50.72 31.68 -34.49
CA GLN A 789 50.91 30.29 -34.10
C GLN A 789 51.60 30.15 -32.72
N HIS A 790 52.61 30.98 -32.44
CA HIS A 790 53.26 31.00 -31.11
C HIS A 790 52.32 31.54 -30.02
N MET A 791 51.54 32.60 -30.31
CA MET A 791 50.52 33.11 -29.37
C MET A 791 49.46 32.04 -29.07
N GLN A 792 48.94 31.35 -30.08
CA GLN A 792 47.97 30.25 -29.90
C GLN A 792 48.54 29.08 -29.06
N ARG A 793 49.85 28.77 -29.17
CA ARG A 793 50.50 27.78 -28.28
C ARG A 793 50.59 28.27 -26.83
N ILE A 794 50.89 29.55 -26.61
CA ILE A 794 50.92 30.15 -25.26
C ILE A 794 49.50 30.17 -24.67
N ASP A 795 48.48 30.55 -25.43
CA ASP A 795 47.09 30.51 -25.00
C ASP A 795 46.65 29.09 -24.60
N ALA A 796 47.09 28.06 -25.33
CA ALA A 796 46.83 26.66 -24.98
C ALA A 796 47.44 26.23 -23.63
N LEU A 797 48.59 26.81 -23.23
CA LEU A 797 49.15 26.60 -21.88
C LEU A 797 48.24 27.17 -20.78
N THR A 798 47.42 28.19 -21.08
CA THR A 798 46.50 28.82 -20.12
C THR A 798 45.19 28.02 -19.87
N SER A 799 45.10 26.79 -20.36
CA SER A 799 43.91 25.92 -20.27
C SER A 799 43.23 25.95 -18.90
N ARG A 800 42.02 26.51 -18.88
CA ARG A 800 41.27 26.80 -17.64
C ARG A 800 40.96 25.55 -16.83
N GLU A 801 40.78 24.40 -17.46
CA GLU A 801 40.36 23.16 -16.80
C GLU A 801 41.52 22.48 -16.07
N LEU A 802 42.68 22.36 -16.72
CA LEU A 802 43.91 21.87 -16.08
C LEU A 802 44.42 22.85 -15.02
N HIS A 803 44.38 24.16 -15.28
CA HIS A 803 44.75 25.17 -14.29
C HIS A 803 43.80 25.19 -13.07
N ASN A 804 42.48 25.02 -13.27
CA ASN A 804 41.55 24.85 -12.16
C ASN A 804 41.83 23.58 -11.36
N PHE A 805 42.16 22.46 -12.02
CA PHE A 805 42.49 21.20 -11.35
C PHE A 805 43.77 21.33 -10.50
N MET A 806 44.84 21.92 -11.05
CA MET A 806 46.08 22.23 -10.30
C MET A 806 45.86 23.18 -9.12
N LYS A 807 44.83 24.03 -9.17
CA LYS A 807 44.44 24.95 -8.08
C LYS A 807 43.56 24.29 -6.99
N ILE A 808 43.03 23.10 -7.26
CA ILE A 808 42.20 22.30 -6.34
C ILE A 808 43.02 21.21 -5.65
N MET A 809 44.11 20.77 -6.29
CA MET A 809 45.17 19.97 -5.68
C MET A 809 45.78 20.69 -4.48
#